data_AF-A0A3L6PAY6-F1
#
_entry.id   AF-A0A3L6PAY6-F1
#
_cell.length_a   1.000
_cell.length_b   1.000
_cell.length_c   1.000
_cell.angle_alpha   90.00
_cell.angle_beta   90.00
_cell.angle_gamma   90.00
#
_symmetry.space_group_name_H-M   'P 1'
#
loop_
_entity.id
_entity.type
_entity.pdbx_description
1 polymer ?
#
loop_
_entity_poly.entity_id
_entity_poly.type
_entity_poly.pdbx_seq_one_letter_code
_entity_poly.pdbx_strand_id
1 'polypeptide(L)'
;MACVMPISAADMIYEEEVLRDPFKLGAWLRYLSARGAAPPAERAAIYERALRALPGSYKLWHAYLTELAGAARPLPVTDRAHAALNAAFERALAAGMSRMPRVWHMYASALLDQRLLTRARRALDRALRALPVTQHHRVWPLVRRLAYLPGCPAPTAARVLRRYLQFEPARAEKLVAFLVSAGRFREAAEQLAAAIDDDGFRSAKGTTKRQLLLDLCDILAKHPDDVAGMPVEAILCSAVRKFPEDAGVLWTTLAGHYARKGIHNKARDVFEEGATAATTVKDFRVVFESYMHFEHAVVAAELDNGVVQEEKSASVLQGCWLADKDDADLNMARLEWLIERRPELLNSVQLRQNPHDVQSWHDRVKIFHADPARQAATYAEAIRTVDPMQATGKPHTLWLAFAKMCEGRGLLDSAREVLRRATQVNFKSADDLAAVGRERAEMELRHQNREAAVELIRQATSEPSPEVRARAAADARGEPAQTKLHRSLRLWCFYADLMEARGALEPACAVHERIHDLGLATPVLVLNHAALLLEHKRFEDAFRVYQRGVRSFKHPHAEPIWAAYLGASVQRYGASAPERVRDLFEDAVRRAPLRTKKAVFLRYAKFEEDFGLATRAMKVYEDAADAVPSRDKLAVYDVYAARAAALFGALRTREVYHHVISSGDLPNEDARTMCVRFADLETGLGEVESARALYAYEAGFSDPGAHPEFWRRWTGHAGVHATEIGTMKKRPCTGQQVEDRGTLQPECKRTRVAY
;
A
#
# COMPACT_ATOMS: atom_id res chain seq x y z
N MET A 1 33.66 -51.48 -66.43
CA MET A 1 34.93 -52.21 -66.66
C MET A 1 35.19 -53.05 -65.43
N ALA A 2 35.08 -54.37 -65.58
CA ALA A 2 35.51 -55.31 -64.55
C ALA A 2 37.05 -55.31 -64.57
N CYS A 3 37.69 -54.71 -63.56
CA CYS A 3 39.08 -55.03 -63.27
C CYS A 3 39.07 -56.48 -62.80
N VAL A 4 39.42 -57.40 -63.71
CA VAL A 4 39.80 -58.75 -63.34
C VAL A 4 41.10 -58.60 -62.54
N MET A 5 41.00 -58.88 -61.25
CA MET A 5 42.17 -58.91 -60.38
C MET A 5 43.12 -60.02 -60.83
N PRO A 6 44.44 -59.79 -60.89
CA PRO A 6 45.40 -60.88 -60.92
C PRO A 6 45.33 -61.60 -59.58
N ILE A 7 44.79 -62.82 -59.57
CA ILE A 7 44.67 -63.66 -58.37
C ILE A 7 46.09 -64.13 -58.02
N SER A 8 46.60 -63.74 -56.86
CA SER A 8 47.90 -64.21 -56.35
C SER A 8 47.77 -65.61 -55.74
N ALA A 9 48.85 -66.40 -55.70
CA ALA A 9 48.85 -67.73 -55.09
C ALA A 9 48.39 -67.72 -53.61
N ALA A 10 48.59 -66.61 -52.89
CA ALA A 10 48.12 -66.42 -51.52
C ALA A 10 46.59 -66.20 -51.42
N ASP A 11 45.93 -65.83 -52.52
CA ASP A 11 44.48 -65.63 -52.57
C ASP A 11 43.70 -66.91 -52.84
N MET A 12 44.34 -67.95 -53.41
CA MET A 12 43.65 -69.18 -53.81
C MET A 12 42.92 -69.85 -52.64
N ILE A 13 43.50 -69.83 -51.44
CA ILE A 13 42.87 -70.41 -50.23
C ILE A 13 41.54 -69.70 -49.92
N TYR A 14 41.53 -68.38 -50.01
CA TYR A 14 40.33 -67.59 -49.73
C TYR A 14 39.34 -67.59 -50.90
N GLU A 15 39.82 -67.65 -52.13
CA GLU A 15 39.00 -67.79 -53.35
C GLU A 15 38.28 -69.13 -53.39
N GLU A 16 38.95 -70.23 -53.02
CA GLU A 16 38.31 -71.54 -52.88
C GLU A 16 37.25 -71.54 -51.79
N GLU A 17 37.51 -70.92 -50.63
CA GLU A 17 36.52 -70.80 -49.55
C GLU A 17 35.30 -69.96 -49.98
N VAL A 18 35.52 -68.89 -50.74
CA VAL A 18 34.47 -68.01 -51.27
C VAL A 18 33.65 -68.68 -52.38
N LEU A 19 34.29 -69.48 -53.23
CA LEU A 19 33.61 -70.25 -54.27
C LEU A 19 32.79 -71.41 -53.70
N ARG A 20 33.27 -72.04 -52.62
CA ARG A 20 32.54 -73.11 -51.91
C ARG A 20 31.30 -72.58 -51.20
N ASP A 21 31.42 -71.46 -50.47
CA ASP A 21 30.30 -70.85 -49.74
C ASP A 21 30.09 -69.35 -50.08
N PRO A 22 29.54 -69.00 -51.26
CA PRO A 22 29.37 -67.60 -51.68
C PRO A 22 28.48 -66.76 -50.76
N PHE A 23 27.53 -67.39 -50.06
CA PHE A 23 26.57 -66.72 -49.18
C PHE A 23 27.05 -66.53 -47.74
N LYS A 24 28.25 -67.02 -47.39
CA LYS A 24 28.77 -66.93 -46.02
C LYS A 24 29.59 -65.66 -45.82
N LEU A 25 29.02 -64.71 -45.06
CA LEU A 25 29.66 -63.42 -44.76
C LEU A 25 31.08 -63.55 -44.15
N GLY A 26 31.31 -64.56 -43.32
CA GLY A 26 32.59 -64.78 -42.65
C GLY A 26 33.75 -65.16 -43.59
N ALA A 27 33.48 -65.76 -44.74
CA ALA A 27 34.51 -66.06 -45.74
C ALA A 27 35.01 -64.78 -46.42
N TRP A 28 34.08 -63.94 -46.87
CA TRP A 28 34.39 -62.64 -47.47
C TRP A 28 35.11 -61.68 -46.51
N LEU A 29 34.71 -61.63 -45.23
CA LEU A 29 35.38 -60.77 -44.25
C LEU A 29 36.81 -61.25 -43.94
N ARG A 30 37.05 -62.56 -43.86
CA ARG A 30 38.40 -63.12 -43.70
C ARG A 30 39.28 -62.77 -44.90
N TYR A 31 38.74 -62.93 -46.11
CA TYR A 31 39.44 -62.57 -47.35
C TYR A 31 39.83 -61.09 -47.38
N LEU A 32 38.89 -60.19 -47.03
CA LEU A 32 39.15 -58.75 -46.94
C LEU A 32 40.13 -58.39 -45.82
N SER A 33 40.11 -59.08 -44.68
CA SER A 33 41.05 -58.84 -43.58
C SER A 33 42.48 -59.24 -43.92
N ALA A 34 42.66 -60.36 -44.65
CA ALA A 34 43.95 -60.80 -45.15
C ALA A 34 44.55 -59.81 -46.15
N ARG A 35 43.68 -59.13 -46.92
CA ARG A 35 44.05 -58.07 -47.87
C ARG A 35 43.99 -56.65 -47.29
N GLY A 36 44.12 -56.52 -45.97
CA GLY A 36 44.06 -55.23 -45.27
C GLY A 36 45.12 -54.20 -45.68
N ALA A 37 46.26 -54.63 -46.25
CA ALA A 37 47.35 -53.75 -46.72
C ALA A 37 47.32 -53.46 -48.23
N ALA A 38 46.40 -54.07 -48.98
CA ALA A 38 46.32 -53.94 -50.44
C ALA A 38 45.76 -52.56 -50.88
N PRO A 39 46.10 -52.09 -52.09
CA PRO A 39 45.59 -50.82 -52.61
C PRO A 39 44.05 -50.82 -52.69
N PRO A 40 43.40 -49.65 -52.51
CA PRO A 40 41.95 -49.55 -52.38
C PRO A 40 41.19 -50.01 -53.63
N ALA A 41 41.80 -49.95 -54.82
CA ALA A 41 41.20 -50.41 -56.08
C ALA A 41 41.05 -51.94 -56.13
N GLU A 42 42.02 -52.69 -55.60
CA GLU A 42 42.00 -54.15 -55.53
C GLU A 42 40.96 -54.63 -54.51
N ARG A 43 40.95 -54.00 -53.33
CA ARG A 43 39.94 -54.26 -52.30
C ARG A 43 38.54 -53.93 -52.81
N ALA A 44 38.37 -52.86 -53.58
CA ALA A 44 37.09 -52.50 -54.18
C ALA A 44 36.57 -53.59 -55.14
N ALA A 45 37.43 -54.25 -55.91
CA ALA A 45 37.03 -55.38 -56.75
C ALA A 45 36.54 -56.58 -55.92
N ILE A 46 37.19 -56.87 -54.79
CA ILE A 46 36.76 -57.91 -53.85
C ILE A 46 35.41 -57.54 -53.21
N TYR A 47 35.22 -56.30 -52.78
CA TYR A 47 33.93 -55.82 -52.26
C TYR A 47 32.82 -55.91 -53.31
N GLU A 48 33.06 -55.52 -54.56
CA GLU A 48 32.07 -55.62 -55.64
C GLU A 48 31.66 -57.08 -55.92
N ARG A 49 32.59 -58.02 -55.81
CA ARG A 49 32.28 -59.47 -55.91
C ARG A 49 31.46 -59.93 -54.71
N ALA A 50 31.86 -59.55 -53.50
CA ALA A 50 31.15 -59.90 -52.27
C ALA A 50 29.72 -59.34 -52.24
N LEU A 51 29.51 -58.13 -52.74
CA LEU A 51 28.21 -57.46 -52.77
C LEU A 51 27.27 -57.97 -53.88
N ARG A 52 27.81 -58.58 -54.95
CA ARG A 52 27.00 -59.33 -55.92
C ARG A 52 26.45 -60.63 -55.31
N ALA A 53 27.25 -61.31 -54.50
CA ALA A 53 26.83 -62.53 -53.81
C ALA A 53 25.89 -62.24 -52.62
N LEU A 54 26.16 -61.17 -51.87
CA LEU A 54 25.42 -60.77 -50.67
C LEU A 54 24.96 -59.31 -50.72
N PRO A 55 23.94 -58.99 -51.55
CA PRO A 55 23.50 -57.61 -51.73
C PRO A 55 22.89 -56.98 -50.46
N GLY A 56 22.35 -57.79 -49.54
CA GLY A 56 21.73 -57.31 -48.29
C GLY A 56 22.69 -57.15 -47.09
N SER A 57 23.99 -57.43 -47.25
CA SER A 57 24.92 -57.43 -46.11
C SER A 57 25.32 -56.02 -45.69
N TYR A 58 24.81 -55.58 -44.53
CA TYR A 58 25.14 -54.26 -44.00
C TYR A 58 26.64 -54.08 -43.71
N LYS A 59 27.29 -55.10 -43.15
CA LYS A 59 28.70 -55.01 -42.73
C LYS A 59 29.62 -54.80 -43.93
N LEU A 60 29.34 -55.47 -45.05
CA LEU A 60 30.13 -55.33 -46.29
C LEU A 60 29.90 -53.96 -46.92
N TRP A 61 28.64 -53.52 -47.07
CA TRP A 61 28.34 -52.19 -47.60
C TRP A 61 28.95 -51.08 -46.75
N HIS A 62 28.84 -51.15 -45.42
CA HIS A 62 29.40 -50.13 -44.53
C HIS A 62 30.93 -50.07 -44.63
N ALA A 63 31.62 -51.22 -44.59
CA ALA A 63 33.08 -51.28 -44.74
C ALA A 63 33.52 -50.72 -46.11
N TYR A 64 32.86 -51.15 -47.18
CA TYR A 64 33.14 -50.70 -48.53
C TYR A 64 32.96 -49.19 -48.70
N LEU A 65 31.82 -48.65 -48.25
CA LEU A 65 31.54 -47.21 -48.33
C LEU A 65 32.48 -46.38 -47.46
N THR A 66 32.93 -46.92 -46.32
CA THR A 66 33.92 -46.24 -45.45
C THR A 66 35.28 -46.16 -46.13
N GLU A 67 35.73 -47.23 -46.79
CA GLU A 67 36.98 -47.24 -47.55
C GLU A 67 36.92 -46.31 -48.75
N LEU A 68 35.83 -46.35 -49.53
CA LEU A 68 35.65 -45.42 -50.65
C LEU A 68 35.59 -43.96 -50.19
N ALA A 69 34.91 -43.67 -49.08
CA ALA A 69 34.86 -42.33 -48.51
C ALA A 69 36.25 -41.87 -48.01
N GLY A 70 37.01 -42.77 -47.38
CA GLY A 70 38.39 -42.53 -46.96
C GLY A 70 39.31 -42.23 -48.14
N ALA A 71 39.19 -42.98 -49.23
CA ALA A 71 39.96 -42.78 -50.46
C ALA A 71 39.57 -41.49 -51.20
N ALA A 72 38.30 -41.09 -51.17
CA ALA A 72 37.82 -39.87 -51.82
C ALA A 72 38.10 -38.59 -51.01
N ARG A 73 38.24 -38.67 -49.68
CA ARG A 73 38.43 -37.52 -48.79
C ARG A 73 39.64 -36.62 -49.10
N PRO A 74 40.84 -37.15 -49.46
CA PRO A 74 41.99 -36.30 -49.80
C PRO A 74 41.92 -35.71 -51.22
N LEU A 75 40.98 -36.14 -52.05
CA LEU A 75 40.87 -35.75 -53.46
C LEU A 75 39.93 -34.54 -53.65
N PRO A 76 40.17 -33.69 -54.66
CA PRO A 76 39.31 -32.53 -54.94
C PRO A 76 37.89 -32.97 -55.30
N VAL A 77 36.90 -32.12 -54.96
CA VAL A 77 35.45 -32.42 -55.09
C VAL A 77 35.02 -32.72 -56.53
N THR A 78 35.76 -32.24 -57.54
CA THR A 78 35.49 -32.47 -58.97
C THR A 78 35.96 -33.84 -59.47
N ASP A 79 36.72 -34.60 -58.67
CA ASP A 79 37.29 -35.86 -59.09
C ASP A 79 36.23 -36.97 -59.25
N ARG A 80 36.48 -37.89 -60.19
CA ARG A 80 35.64 -39.05 -60.50
C ARG A 80 35.40 -39.95 -59.29
N ALA A 81 36.33 -39.96 -58.33
CA ALA A 81 36.20 -40.70 -57.07
C ALA A 81 34.95 -40.31 -56.27
N HIS A 82 34.61 -39.02 -56.20
CA HIS A 82 33.39 -38.54 -55.51
C HIS A 82 32.12 -38.95 -56.26
N ALA A 83 32.15 -38.95 -57.60
CA ALA A 83 31.03 -39.44 -58.41
C ALA A 83 30.83 -40.96 -58.26
N ALA A 84 31.91 -41.73 -58.23
CA ALA A 84 31.88 -43.17 -57.99
C ALA A 84 31.37 -43.50 -56.58
N LEU A 85 31.80 -42.74 -55.57
CA LEU A 85 31.29 -42.83 -54.20
C LEU A 85 29.78 -42.56 -54.13
N ASN A 86 29.31 -41.49 -54.78
CA ASN A 86 27.89 -41.16 -54.84
C ASN A 86 27.07 -42.27 -55.53
N ALA A 87 27.58 -42.85 -56.61
CA ALA A 87 26.94 -43.99 -57.28
C ALA A 87 26.94 -45.26 -56.42
N ALA A 88 28.00 -45.50 -55.64
CA ALA A 88 28.07 -46.62 -54.70
C ALA A 88 27.04 -46.46 -53.56
N PHE A 89 26.83 -45.24 -53.05
CA PHE A 89 25.78 -44.96 -52.08
C PHE A 89 24.37 -45.19 -52.66
N GLU A 90 24.08 -44.74 -53.89
CA GLU A 90 22.78 -44.99 -54.53
C GLU A 90 22.54 -46.49 -54.76
N ARG A 91 23.57 -47.26 -55.14
CA ARG A 91 23.47 -48.73 -55.25
C ARG A 91 23.21 -49.39 -53.91
N ALA A 92 23.90 -48.95 -52.86
CA ALA A 92 23.67 -49.47 -51.51
C ALA A 92 22.21 -49.23 -51.07
N LEU A 93 21.68 -48.03 -51.32
CA LEU A 93 20.30 -47.68 -51.00
C LEU A 93 19.28 -48.51 -51.81
N ALA A 94 19.55 -48.78 -53.09
CA ALA A 94 18.73 -49.63 -53.95
C ALA A 94 18.75 -51.10 -53.52
N ALA A 95 19.87 -51.60 -52.97
CA ALA A 95 20.04 -52.98 -52.51
C ALA A 95 19.33 -53.29 -51.17
N GLY A 96 18.48 -52.38 -50.66
CA GLY A 96 17.70 -52.57 -49.43
C GLY A 96 18.29 -51.90 -48.18
N MET A 97 19.41 -51.17 -48.29
CA MET A 97 20.04 -50.48 -47.16
C MET A 97 19.34 -49.16 -46.77
N SER A 98 18.22 -48.84 -47.40
CA SER A 98 17.43 -47.63 -47.15
C SER A 98 16.85 -47.55 -45.73
N ARG A 99 16.76 -48.68 -45.01
CA ARG A 99 16.30 -48.74 -43.61
C ARG A 99 17.40 -48.46 -42.59
N MET A 100 18.66 -48.31 -43.00
CA MET A 100 19.81 -48.13 -42.09
C MET A 100 20.24 -46.66 -41.98
N PRO A 101 20.13 -46.02 -40.78
CA PRO A 101 20.47 -44.61 -40.60
C PRO A 101 21.93 -44.23 -40.89
N ARG A 102 22.88 -45.13 -40.60
CA ARG A 102 24.31 -44.84 -40.73
C ARG A 102 24.72 -44.60 -42.19
N VAL A 103 24.15 -45.37 -43.12
CA VAL A 103 24.41 -45.18 -44.56
C VAL A 103 23.88 -43.83 -45.03
N TRP A 104 22.66 -43.46 -44.61
CA TRP A 104 22.11 -42.13 -44.90
C TRP A 104 22.94 -41.01 -44.30
N HIS A 105 23.43 -41.17 -43.07
CA HIS A 105 24.29 -40.17 -42.42
C HIS A 105 25.60 -39.98 -43.17
N MET A 106 26.29 -41.07 -43.53
CA MET A 106 27.53 -41.03 -44.32
C MET A 106 27.30 -40.40 -45.69
N TYR A 107 26.24 -40.81 -46.39
CA TYR A 107 25.91 -40.29 -47.72
C TYR A 107 25.59 -38.79 -47.68
N ALA A 108 24.73 -38.37 -46.75
CA ALA A 108 24.38 -36.97 -46.59
C ALA A 108 25.58 -36.12 -46.14
N SER A 109 26.44 -36.61 -45.24
CA SER A 109 27.67 -35.89 -44.87
C SER A 109 28.60 -35.71 -46.07
N ALA A 110 28.83 -36.77 -46.86
CA ALA A 110 29.66 -36.69 -48.06
C ALA A 110 29.12 -35.67 -49.07
N LEU A 111 27.80 -35.64 -49.29
CA LEU A 111 27.16 -34.66 -50.17
C LEU A 111 27.26 -33.21 -49.66
N LEU A 112 27.20 -33.01 -48.33
CA LEU A 112 27.37 -31.69 -47.71
C LEU A 112 28.82 -31.22 -47.80
N ASP A 113 29.79 -32.12 -47.62
CA ASP A 113 31.21 -31.84 -47.77
C ASP A 113 31.55 -31.48 -49.23
N GLN A 114 30.86 -32.11 -50.21
CA GLN A 114 30.93 -31.78 -51.65
C GLN A 114 30.15 -30.50 -52.03
N ARG A 115 29.42 -29.85 -51.11
CA ARG A 115 28.57 -28.67 -51.34
C ARG A 115 27.48 -28.83 -52.42
N LEU A 116 27.04 -30.06 -52.71
CA LEU A 116 25.97 -30.33 -53.68
C LEU A 116 24.58 -30.13 -53.06
N LEU A 117 24.19 -28.88 -52.82
CA LEU A 117 23.01 -28.51 -52.01
C LEU A 117 21.69 -29.15 -52.46
N THR A 118 21.42 -29.20 -53.76
CA THR A 118 20.16 -29.77 -54.30
C THR A 118 20.09 -31.29 -54.13
N ARG A 119 21.22 -31.97 -54.36
CA ARG A 119 21.34 -33.43 -54.16
C ARG A 119 21.31 -33.78 -52.67
N ALA A 120 22.01 -33.01 -51.83
CA ALA A 120 21.97 -33.15 -50.38
C ALA A 120 20.55 -32.99 -49.82
N ARG A 121 19.80 -31.97 -50.28
CA ARG A 121 18.39 -31.78 -49.89
C ARG A 121 17.52 -32.97 -50.29
N ARG A 122 17.60 -33.43 -51.54
CA ARG A 122 16.83 -34.59 -52.02
C ARG A 122 17.22 -35.88 -51.29
N ALA A 123 18.49 -36.07 -50.95
CA ALA A 123 18.96 -37.21 -50.17
C ALA A 123 18.44 -37.17 -48.74
N LEU A 124 18.47 -36.01 -48.07
CA LEU A 124 17.89 -35.83 -46.74
C LEU A 124 16.37 -36.00 -46.73
N ASP A 125 15.66 -35.51 -47.76
CA ASP A 125 14.22 -35.72 -47.93
C ASP A 125 13.88 -37.21 -48.11
N ARG A 126 14.70 -37.95 -48.89
CA ARG A 126 14.56 -39.40 -49.03
C ARG A 126 14.88 -40.14 -47.73
N ALA A 127 15.91 -39.71 -46.99
CA ALA A 127 16.27 -40.29 -45.70
C ALA A 127 15.12 -40.17 -44.68
N LEU A 128 14.48 -38.99 -44.60
CA LEU A 128 13.34 -38.77 -43.70
C LEU A 128 12.09 -39.59 -44.09
N ARG A 129 11.91 -39.94 -45.37
CA ARG A 129 10.83 -40.83 -45.83
C ARG A 129 11.13 -42.31 -45.58
N ALA A 130 12.40 -42.71 -45.72
CA ALA A 130 12.81 -44.10 -45.61
C ALA A 130 13.01 -44.57 -44.15
N LEU A 131 13.39 -43.65 -43.25
CA LEU A 131 13.67 -43.96 -41.85
C LEU A 131 12.44 -43.71 -40.94
N PRO A 132 12.19 -44.56 -39.93
CA PRO A 132 11.19 -44.31 -38.90
C PRO A 132 11.43 -43.00 -38.13
N VAL A 133 10.35 -42.39 -37.62
CA VAL A 133 10.38 -41.11 -36.88
C VAL A 133 11.34 -41.15 -35.68
N THR A 134 11.46 -42.31 -35.01
CA THR A 134 12.40 -42.50 -33.88
C THR A 134 13.86 -42.23 -34.24
N GLN A 135 14.23 -42.33 -35.51
CA GLN A 135 15.61 -42.14 -36.00
C GLN A 135 15.84 -40.76 -36.63
N HIS A 136 14.81 -39.93 -36.75
CA HIS A 136 14.90 -38.60 -37.37
C HIS A 136 15.86 -37.68 -36.60
N HIS A 137 16.04 -37.88 -35.29
CA HIS A 137 17.03 -37.17 -34.47
C HIS A 137 18.48 -37.25 -35.02
N ARG A 138 18.81 -38.27 -35.82
CA ARG A 138 20.14 -38.42 -36.45
C ARG A 138 20.29 -37.68 -37.77
N VAL A 139 19.17 -37.39 -38.44
CA VAL A 139 19.13 -36.73 -39.75
C VAL A 139 19.02 -35.22 -39.59
N TRP A 140 18.25 -34.74 -38.62
CA TRP A 140 18.05 -33.31 -38.37
C TRP A 140 19.33 -32.47 -38.13
N PRO A 141 20.37 -32.97 -37.44
CA PRO A 141 21.64 -32.25 -37.32
C PRO A 141 22.31 -31.97 -38.67
N LEU A 142 22.17 -32.88 -39.65
CA LEU A 142 22.70 -32.72 -41.01
C LEU A 142 21.84 -31.75 -41.83
N VAL A 143 20.52 -31.79 -41.65
CA VAL A 143 19.59 -30.81 -42.24
C VAL A 143 19.88 -29.40 -41.73
N ARG A 144 20.21 -29.25 -40.44
CA ARG A 144 20.66 -27.98 -39.86
C ARG A 144 22.00 -27.54 -40.44
N ARG A 145 22.95 -28.47 -40.60
CA ARG A 145 24.23 -28.19 -41.26
C ARG A 145 24.00 -27.66 -42.67
N LEU A 146 23.08 -28.25 -43.44
CA LEU A 146 22.69 -27.75 -44.77
C LEU A 146 22.18 -26.30 -44.72
N ALA A 147 21.37 -25.93 -43.72
CA ALA A 147 20.78 -24.60 -43.60
C ALA A 147 21.81 -23.51 -43.28
N TYR A 148 22.87 -23.81 -42.51
CA TYR A 148 23.91 -22.84 -42.13
C TYR A 148 25.15 -22.86 -43.04
N LEU A 149 25.18 -23.68 -44.10
CA LEU A 149 26.31 -23.69 -45.03
C LEU A 149 26.38 -22.39 -45.84
N PRO A 150 27.58 -21.78 -46.00
CA PRO A 150 27.77 -20.60 -46.84
C PRO A 150 27.48 -20.97 -48.31
N GLY A 151 26.48 -20.31 -48.90
CA GLY A 151 26.00 -20.58 -50.26
C GLY A 151 24.60 -21.18 -50.36
N CYS A 152 23.93 -21.50 -49.24
CA CYS A 152 22.52 -21.87 -49.25
C CYS A 152 21.62 -20.64 -49.46
N PRO A 153 20.68 -20.65 -50.42
CA PRO A 153 19.72 -19.55 -50.55
C PRO A 153 18.87 -19.41 -49.29
N ALA A 154 18.76 -18.19 -48.76
CA ALA A 154 17.92 -17.85 -47.60
C ALA A 154 16.49 -18.44 -47.63
N PRO A 155 15.74 -18.45 -48.77
CA PRO A 155 14.41 -19.07 -48.79
C PRO A 155 14.45 -20.60 -48.62
N THR A 156 15.52 -21.25 -49.06
CA THR A 156 15.69 -22.70 -48.88
C THR A 156 16.02 -23.02 -47.43
N ALA A 157 16.92 -22.25 -46.81
CA ALA A 157 17.23 -22.38 -45.39
C ALA A 157 15.98 -22.15 -44.51
N ALA A 158 15.19 -21.10 -44.79
CA ALA A 158 13.96 -20.82 -44.05
C ALA A 158 12.92 -21.96 -44.13
N ARG A 159 12.68 -22.51 -45.33
CA ARG A 159 11.75 -23.65 -45.51
C ARG A 159 12.23 -24.91 -44.76
N VAL A 160 13.52 -25.18 -44.81
CA VAL A 160 14.14 -26.32 -44.12
C VAL A 160 14.02 -26.17 -42.60
N LEU A 161 14.29 -24.98 -42.07
CA LEU A 161 14.19 -24.71 -40.65
C LEU A 161 12.74 -24.67 -40.15
N ARG A 162 11.76 -24.25 -40.97
CA ARG A 162 10.33 -24.38 -40.64
C ARG A 162 9.90 -25.84 -40.49
N ARG A 163 10.37 -26.72 -41.38
CA ARG A 163 10.10 -28.16 -41.26
C ARG A 163 10.75 -28.75 -40.00
N TYR A 164 11.92 -28.24 -39.63
CA TYR A 164 12.57 -28.64 -38.38
C TYR A 164 11.79 -28.18 -37.14
N LEU A 165 11.13 -27.01 -37.19
CA LEU A 165 10.28 -26.54 -36.09
C LEU A 165 9.13 -27.48 -35.78
N GLN A 166 8.56 -28.16 -36.80
CA GLN A 166 7.53 -29.20 -36.59
C GLN A 166 8.05 -30.41 -35.80
N PHE A 167 9.37 -30.65 -35.82
CA PHE A 167 10.01 -31.73 -35.05
C PHE A 167 10.45 -31.28 -33.66
N GLU A 168 11.01 -30.07 -33.53
CA GLU A 168 11.45 -29.52 -32.25
C GLU A 168 10.96 -28.07 -32.09
N PRO A 169 9.71 -27.87 -31.61
CA PRO A 169 9.09 -26.55 -31.50
C PRO A 169 9.86 -25.63 -30.55
N ALA A 170 10.53 -26.18 -29.54
CA ALA A 170 11.28 -25.43 -28.52
C ALA A 170 12.44 -24.56 -29.07
N ARG A 171 12.86 -24.74 -30.33
CA ARG A 171 14.00 -24.01 -30.94
C ARG A 171 13.61 -22.85 -31.86
N ALA A 172 12.36 -22.38 -31.81
CA ALA A 172 11.86 -21.27 -32.65
C ALA A 172 12.76 -20.03 -32.63
N GLU A 173 13.35 -19.66 -31.49
CA GLU A 173 14.22 -18.48 -31.37
C GLU A 173 15.48 -18.53 -32.23
N LYS A 174 16.05 -19.72 -32.47
CA LYS A 174 17.23 -19.85 -33.33
C LYS A 174 16.86 -19.61 -34.79
N LEU A 175 15.62 -19.92 -35.16
CA LEU A 175 15.07 -19.58 -36.47
C LEU A 175 14.78 -18.07 -36.55
N VAL A 176 14.16 -17.48 -35.53
CA VAL A 176 13.91 -16.02 -35.49
C VAL A 176 15.23 -15.24 -35.63
N ALA A 177 16.26 -15.60 -34.86
CA ALA A 177 17.58 -14.95 -34.97
C ALA A 177 18.19 -15.09 -36.37
N PHE A 178 18.03 -16.26 -37.02
CA PHE A 178 18.47 -16.46 -38.40
C PHE A 178 17.68 -15.58 -39.37
N LEU A 179 16.35 -15.51 -39.24
CA LEU A 179 15.50 -14.71 -40.12
C LEU A 179 15.79 -13.21 -40.00
N VAL A 180 16.04 -12.72 -38.77
CA VAL A 180 16.48 -11.34 -38.51
C VAL A 180 17.84 -11.08 -39.18
N SER A 181 18.81 -11.99 -39.02
CA SER A 181 20.12 -11.85 -39.67
C SER A 181 20.04 -11.90 -41.21
N ALA A 182 19.02 -12.55 -41.75
CA ALA A 182 18.76 -12.67 -43.18
C ALA A 182 17.87 -11.54 -43.74
N GLY A 183 17.48 -10.56 -42.93
CA GLY A 183 16.62 -9.44 -43.33
C GLY A 183 15.16 -9.83 -43.64
N ARG A 184 14.70 -11.01 -43.21
CA ARG A 184 13.33 -11.49 -43.45
C ARG A 184 12.45 -11.22 -42.23
N PHE A 185 12.22 -9.95 -41.94
CA PHE A 185 11.54 -9.48 -40.74
C PHE A 185 10.08 -9.93 -40.64
N ARG A 186 9.34 -9.94 -41.75
CA ARG A 186 7.95 -10.44 -41.78
C ARG A 186 7.82 -11.87 -41.26
N GLU A 187 8.64 -12.77 -41.76
CA GLU A 187 8.58 -14.17 -41.35
C GLU A 187 9.03 -14.36 -39.91
N ALA A 188 9.99 -13.56 -39.44
CA ALA A 188 10.38 -13.55 -38.04
C ALA A 188 9.20 -13.13 -37.15
N ALA A 189 8.48 -12.06 -37.52
CA ALA A 189 7.32 -11.58 -36.80
C ALA A 189 6.15 -12.59 -36.80
N GLU A 190 5.87 -13.27 -37.92
CA GLU A 190 4.84 -14.32 -37.99
C GLU A 190 5.17 -15.50 -37.06
N GLN A 191 6.44 -15.91 -36.99
CA GLN A 191 6.87 -16.99 -36.11
C GLN A 191 6.85 -16.58 -34.64
N LEU A 192 7.18 -15.33 -34.32
CA LEU A 192 7.07 -14.79 -32.96
C LEU A 192 5.60 -14.69 -32.52
N ALA A 193 4.72 -14.17 -33.37
CA ALA A 193 3.27 -14.13 -33.10
C ALA A 193 2.70 -15.54 -32.86
N ALA A 194 3.04 -16.50 -33.71
CA ALA A 194 2.63 -17.89 -33.53
C ALA A 194 3.17 -18.51 -32.23
N ALA A 195 4.40 -18.18 -31.83
CA ALA A 195 4.98 -18.66 -30.57
C ALA A 195 4.35 -17.99 -29.32
N ILE A 196 3.87 -16.75 -29.45
CA ILE A 196 3.13 -16.04 -28.40
C ILE A 196 1.71 -16.59 -28.27
N ASP A 197 1.07 -16.95 -29.39
CA ASP A 197 -0.27 -17.53 -29.40
C ASP A 197 -0.35 -18.96 -28.89
N ASP A 198 0.74 -19.73 -28.99
CA ASP A 198 0.82 -21.09 -28.46
C ASP A 198 1.04 -21.10 -26.93
N ASP A 199 0.03 -21.56 -26.18
CA ASP A 199 0.10 -21.70 -24.74
C ASP A 199 1.13 -22.75 -24.29
N GLY A 200 1.39 -23.76 -25.11
CA GLY A 200 2.33 -24.86 -24.84
C GLY A 200 3.80 -24.57 -25.17
N PHE A 201 4.10 -23.42 -25.78
CA PHE A 201 5.46 -23.08 -26.19
C PHE A 201 6.40 -22.88 -24.99
N ARG A 202 7.48 -23.66 -24.95
CA ARG A 202 8.59 -23.50 -24.00
C ARG A 202 9.90 -23.27 -24.75
N SER A 203 10.52 -22.14 -24.48
CA SER A 203 11.83 -21.79 -25.00
C SER A 203 12.91 -22.80 -24.57
N ALA A 204 13.72 -23.26 -25.51
CA ALA A 204 14.93 -24.03 -25.21
C ALA A 204 16.06 -23.18 -24.59
N LYS A 205 16.00 -21.84 -24.68
CA LYS A 205 16.96 -20.92 -24.06
C LYS A 205 16.46 -20.34 -22.73
N GLY A 206 15.21 -20.63 -22.34
CA GLY A 206 14.60 -20.09 -21.13
C GLY A 206 14.11 -18.64 -21.25
N THR A 207 13.96 -18.11 -22.46
CA THR A 207 13.39 -16.77 -22.65
C THR A 207 11.91 -16.76 -22.28
N THR A 208 11.47 -15.68 -21.64
CA THR A 208 10.05 -15.53 -21.26
C THR A 208 9.21 -15.13 -22.47
N LYS A 209 7.91 -15.46 -22.46
CA LYS A 209 6.98 -15.01 -23.52
C LYS A 209 6.94 -13.48 -23.65
N ARG A 210 7.13 -12.77 -22.53
CA ARG A 210 7.29 -11.31 -22.49
C ARG A 210 8.49 -10.82 -23.31
N GLN A 211 9.64 -11.49 -23.21
CA GLN A 211 10.81 -11.12 -24.02
C GLN A 211 10.56 -11.34 -25.52
N LEU A 212 9.87 -12.43 -25.89
CA LEU A 212 9.48 -12.68 -27.28
C LEU A 212 8.51 -11.61 -27.81
N LEU A 213 7.62 -11.12 -26.94
CA LEU A 213 6.70 -10.01 -27.27
C LEU A 213 7.46 -8.70 -27.47
N LEU A 214 8.45 -8.40 -26.63
CA LEU A 214 9.30 -7.22 -26.80
C LEU A 214 10.15 -7.32 -28.08
N ASP A 215 10.72 -8.48 -28.37
CA ASP A 215 11.46 -8.73 -29.62
C ASP A 215 10.56 -8.54 -30.85
N LEU A 216 9.29 -8.98 -30.77
CA LEU A 216 8.29 -8.75 -31.82
C LEU A 216 8.00 -7.25 -31.98
N CYS A 217 7.77 -6.54 -30.87
CA CYS A 217 7.52 -5.11 -30.86
C CYS A 217 8.69 -4.33 -31.47
N ASP A 218 9.92 -4.73 -31.16
CA ASP A 218 11.15 -4.14 -31.69
C ASP A 218 11.25 -4.28 -33.22
N ILE A 219 10.91 -5.46 -33.75
CA ILE A 219 10.89 -5.72 -35.20
C ILE A 219 9.81 -4.87 -35.87
N LEU A 220 8.61 -4.81 -35.29
CA LEU A 220 7.49 -4.03 -35.82
C LEU A 220 7.76 -2.52 -35.80
N ALA A 221 8.42 -2.03 -34.76
CA ALA A 221 8.80 -0.63 -34.64
C ALA A 221 9.90 -0.27 -35.65
N LYS A 222 10.97 -1.09 -35.77
CA LYS A 222 12.13 -0.77 -36.61
C LYS A 222 11.88 -0.94 -38.10
N HIS A 223 11.06 -1.92 -38.51
CA HIS A 223 10.88 -2.31 -39.91
C HIS A 223 9.40 -2.35 -40.34
N PRO A 224 8.70 -1.20 -40.42
CA PRO A 224 7.28 -1.14 -40.76
C PRO A 224 6.95 -1.49 -42.23
N ASP A 225 7.87 -1.19 -43.16
CA ASP A 225 7.67 -1.42 -44.60
C ASP A 225 7.85 -2.90 -44.98
N ASP A 226 8.84 -3.57 -44.37
CA ASP A 226 9.14 -4.98 -44.62
C ASP A 226 8.05 -5.94 -44.09
N VAL A 227 7.17 -5.45 -43.21
CA VAL A 227 6.06 -6.20 -42.59
C VAL A 227 4.71 -5.93 -43.29
N ALA A 228 4.72 -5.28 -44.46
CA ALA A 228 3.51 -5.04 -45.24
C ALA A 228 2.70 -6.34 -45.50
N GLY A 229 1.41 -6.30 -45.14
CA GLY A 229 0.44 -7.40 -45.33
C GLY A 229 0.18 -8.28 -44.09
N MET A 230 0.83 -8.03 -42.95
CA MET A 230 0.46 -8.65 -41.68
C MET A 230 -0.64 -7.83 -40.97
N PRO A 231 -1.65 -8.46 -40.33
CA PRO A 231 -2.62 -7.76 -39.50
C PRO A 231 -1.99 -7.40 -38.14
N VAL A 232 -1.08 -6.43 -38.14
CA VAL A 232 -0.31 -5.99 -36.96
C VAL A 232 -1.23 -5.54 -35.82
N GLU A 233 -2.28 -4.78 -36.14
CA GLU A 233 -3.27 -4.30 -35.17
C GLU A 233 -4.00 -5.45 -34.47
N ALA A 234 -4.47 -6.45 -35.22
CA ALA A 234 -5.17 -7.59 -34.63
C ALA A 234 -4.26 -8.41 -33.69
N ILE A 235 -2.97 -8.55 -34.06
CA ILE A 235 -1.97 -9.28 -33.26
C ILE A 235 -1.62 -8.50 -31.99
N LEU A 236 -1.40 -7.19 -32.09
CA LEU A 236 -1.07 -6.39 -30.91
C LEU A 236 -2.28 -6.22 -29.98
N CYS A 237 -3.49 -6.01 -30.51
CA CYS A 237 -4.70 -5.94 -29.70
C CYS A 237 -5.05 -7.29 -29.04
N SER A 238 -4.78 -8.43 -29.70
CA SER A 238 -4.91 -9.74 -29.05
C SER A 238 -3.85 -9.94 -27.97
N ALA A 239 -2.63 -9.45 -28.19
CA ALA A 239 -1.57 -9.46 -27.19
C ALA A 239 -1.89 -8.58 -25.98
N VAL A 240 -2.51 -7.40 -26.14
CA VAL A 240 -2.96 -6.53 -25.04
C VAL A 240 -3.95 -7.26 -24.12
N ARG A 241 -4.86 -8.06 -24.68
CA ARG A 241 -5.80 -8.87 -23.90
C ARG A 241 -5.11 -10.00 -23.13
N LYS A 242 -4.05 -10.59 -23.68
CA LYS A 242 -3.27 -11.67 -23.06
C LYS A 242 -2.28 -11.16 -22.02
N PHE A 243 -1.70 -9.98 -22.23
CA PHE A 243 -0.65 -9.37 -21.40
C PHE A 243 -1.05 -7.95 -20.99
N PRO A 244 -1.93 -7.80 -19.97
CA PRO A 244 -2.38 -6.49 -19.53
C PRO A 244 -1.27 -5.64 -18.88
N GLU A 245 -0.20 -6.26 -18.36
CA GLU A 245 0.90 -5.55 -17.69
C GLU A 245 1.81 -4.75 -18.63
N ASP A 246 1.86 -5.12 -19.92
CA ASP A 246 2.68 -4.44 -20.93
C ASP A 246 1.80 -3.70 -21.96
N ALA A 247 0.53 -3.48 -21.65
CA ALA A 247 -0.43 -2.84 -22.55
C ALA A 247 0.08 -1.48 -23.05
N GLY A 248 0.72 -0.69 -22.18
CA GLY A 248 1.31 0.59 -22.57
C GLY A 248 2.31 0.47 -23.72
N VAL A 249 3.26 -0.47 -23.63
CA VAL A 249 4.29 -0.70 -24.67
C VAL A 249 3.66 -1.20 -25.98
N LEU A 250 2.59 -1.98 -25.90
CA LEU A 250 1.91 -2.49 -27.09
C LEU A 250 1.17 -1.38 -27.85
N TRP A 251 0.50 -0.47 -27.13
CA TRP A 251 -0.15 0.69 -27.75
C TRP A 251 0.88 1.65 -28.36
N THR A 252 2.00 1.92 -27.67
CA THR A 252 3.05 2.80 -28.21
C THR A 252 3.75 2.21 -29.44
N THR A 253 3.93 0.89 -29.48
CA THR A 253 4.55 0.21 -30.63
C THR A 253 3.61 0.16 -31.84
N LEU A 254 2.31 -0.07 -31.63
CA LEU A 254 1.30 0.01 -32.69
C LEU A 254 1.21 1.43 -33.27
N ALA A 255 1.12 2.44 -32.40
CA ALA A 255 1.06 3.83 -32.83
C ALA A 255 2.36 4.26 -33.52
N GLY A 256 3.52 3.86 -32.99
CA GLY A 256 4.83 4.10 -33.60
C GLY A 256 4.97 3.46 -34.99
N HIS A 257 4.38 2.28 -35.20
CA HIS A 257 4.34 1.63 -36.51
C HIS A 257 3.47 2.44 -37.52
N TYR A 258 2.32 2.96 -37.11
CA TYR A 258 1.50 3.83 -37.98
C TYR A 258 2.14 5.21 -38.23
N ALA A 259 2.84 5.76 -37.23
CA ALA A 259 3.59 7.01 -37.35
C ALA A 259 4.69 6.90 -38.41
N ARG A 260 5.47 5.80 -38.41
CA ARG A 260 6.53 5.59 -39.42
C ARG A 260 6.00 5.31 -40.82
N LYS A 261 4.78 4.80 -40.95
CA LYS A 261 4.09 4.67 -42.26
C LYS A 261 3.56 6.00 -42.80
N GLY A 262 3.66 7.09 -42.03
CA GLY A 262 3.15 8.42 -42.40
C GLY A 262 1.64 8.57 -42.23
N ILE A 263 0.95 7.64 -41.57
CA ILE A 263 -0.50 7.72 -41.33
C ILE A 263 -0.76 8.31 -39.94
N HIS A 264 -0.57 9.62 -39.80
CA HIS A 264 -0.63 10.32 -38.51
C HIS A 264 -2.00 10.22 -37.83
N ASN A 265 -3.10 10.31 -38.59
CA ASN A 265 -4.46 10.24 -38.02
C ASN A 265 -4.74 8.89 -37.36
N LYS A 266 -4.32 7.78 -37.97
CA LYS A 266 -4.47 6.46 -37.35
C LYS A 266 -3.58 6.29 -36.12
N ALA A 267 -2.37 6.86 -36.14
CA ALA A 267 -1.52 6.85 -34.95
C ALA A 267 -2.19 7.60 -33.78
N ARG A 268 -2.84 8.74 -34.06
CA ARG A 268 -3.63 9.50 -33.08
C ARG A 268 -4.81 8.69 -32.53
N ASP A 269 -5.59 8.06 -33.41
CA ASP A 269 -6.73 7.22 -33.01
C ASP A 269 -6.28 6.09 -32.06
N VAL A 270 -5.14 5.46 -32.38
CA VAL A 270 -4.55 4.40 -31.54
C VAL A 270 -4.05 4.95 -30.21
N PHE A 271 -3.48 6.16 -30.16
CA PHE A 271 -3.08 6.79 -28.90
C PHE A 271 -4.29 7.16 -28.03
N GLU A 272 -5.38 7.66 -28.63
CA GLU A 272 -6.63 7.96 -27.93
C GLU A 272 -7.31 6.68 -27.40
N GLU A 273 -7.34 5.61 -28.20
CA GLU A 273 -7.81 4.30 -27.74
C GLU A 273 -6.92 3.75 -26.62
N GLY A 274 -5.60 3.86 -26.75
CA GLY A 274 -4.65 3.46 -25.71
C GLY A 274 -4.82 4.24 -24.40
N ALA A 275 -5.02 5.56 -24.47
CA ALA A 275 -5.22 6.42 -23.31
C ALA A 275 -6.55 6.14 -22.58
N THR A 276 -7.60 5.82 -23.34
CA THR A 276 -8.92 5.46 -22.79
C THR A 276 -8.96 4.04 -22.25
N ALA A 277 -8.30 3.09 -22.92
CA ALA A 277 -8.20 1.69 -22.51
C ALA A 277 -7.25 1.45 -21.32
N ALA A 278 -6.31 2.38 -21.05
CA ALA A 278 -5.37 2.25 -19.95
C ALA A 278 -6.09 2.13 -18.59
N THR A 279 -5.80 1.05 -17.88
CA THR A 279 -6.27 0.79 -16.51
C THR A 279 -5.25 1.24 -15.48
N THR A 280 -3.94 1.09 -15.75
CA THR A 280 -2.90 1.52 -14.82
C THR A 280 -2.40 2.94 -15.10
N VAL A 281 -2.00 3.67 -14.05
CA VAL A 281 -1.39 5.02 -14.21
C VAL A 281 -0.03 4.91 -14.90
N LYS A 282 0.67 3.78 -14.75
CA LYS A 282 1.95 3.53 -15.41
C LYS A 282 1.76 3.39 -16.91
N ASP A 283 0.81 2.57 -17.36
CA ASP A 283 0.51 2.40 -18.78
C ASP A 283 0.00 3.69 -19.40
N PHE A 284 -0.91 4.39 -18.71
CA PHE A 284 -1.37 5.70 -19.15
C PHE A 284 -0.22 6.68 -19.33
N ARG A 285 0.72 6.73 -18.38
CA ARG A 285 1.88 7.61 -18.47
C ARG A 285 2.75 7.28 -19.68
N VAL A 286 3.05 6.00 -19.90
CA VAL A 286 3.88 5.57 -21.05
C VAL A 286 3.20 5.92 -22.38
N VAL A 287 1.91 5.64 -22.51
CA VAL A 287 1.14 5.98 -23.72
C VAL A 287 1.06 7.49 -23.92
N PHE A 288 0.72 8.25 -22.87
CA PHE A 288 0.57 9.70 -22.95
C PHE A 288 1.90 10.42 -23.22
N GLU A 289 3.00 10.04 -22.57
CA GLU A 289 4.33 10.61 -22.86
C GLU A 289 4.75 10.31 -24.31
N SER A 290 4.48 9.11 -24.81
CA SER A 290 4.77 8.78 -26.21
C SER A 290 3.87 9.53 -27.20
N TYR A 291 2.60 9.77 -26.85
CA TYR A 291 1.66 10.55 -27.67
C TYR A 291 2.10 12.02 -27.73
N MET A 292 2.46 12.60 -26.58
CA MET A 292 3.06 13.93 -26.50
C MET A 292 4.32 14.03 -27.35
N HIS A 293 5.24 13.08 -27.24
CA HIS A 293 6.45 13.06 -28.08
C HIS A 293 6.14 12.93 -29.56
N PHE A 294 5.11 12.16 -29.93
CA PHE A 294 4.67 12.04 -31.32
C PHE A 294 4.12 13.37 -31.85
N GLU A 295 3.19 14.01 -31.16
CA GLU A 295 2.64 15.31 -31.60
C GLU A 295 3.74 16.38 -31.64
N HIS A 296 4.65 16.39 -30.67
CA HIS A 296 5.80 17.29 -30.69
C HIS A 296 6.71 17.06 -31.90
N ALA A 297 6.92 15.79 -32.30
CA ALA A 297 7.72 15.44 -33.46
C ALA A 297 7.03 15.80 -34.77
N VAL A 298 5.70 15.67 -34.85
CA VAL A 298 4.91 16.12 -36.00
C VAL A 298 4.99 17.64 -36.13
N VAL A 299 4.75 18.38 -35.04
CA VAL A 299 4.88 19.85 -35.04
C VAL A 299 6.29 20.29 -35.43
N ALA A 300 7.34 19.66 -34.89
CA ALA A 300 8.72 19.98 -35.24
C ALA A 300 9.02 19.73 -36.73
N ALA A 301 8.55 18.61 -37.28
CA ALA A 301 8.73 18.30 -38.70
C ALA A 301 8.02 19.31 -39.61
N GLU A 302 6.80 19.74 -39.26
CA GLU A 302 6.07 20.75 -40.03
C GLU A 302 6.71 22.14 -39.93
N LEU A 303 7.22 22.53 -38.75
CA LEU A 303 7.96 23.79 -38.58
C LEU A 303 9.25 23.81 -39.40
N ASP A 304 10.02 22.72 -39.39
CA ASP A 304 11.24 22.59 -40.20
C ASP A 304 10.92 22.65 -41.71
N ASN A 305 9.83 22.01 -42.14
CA ASN A 305 9.37 22.09 -43.54
C ASN A 305 8.97 23.52 -43.93
N GLY A 306 8.28 24.25 -43.05
CA GLY A 306 7.89 25.64 -43.26
C GLY A 306 9.09 26.59 -43.40
N VAL A 307 10.14 26.41 -42.59
CA VAL A 307 11.39 27.19 -42.68
C VAL A 307 12.13 26.92 -44.00
N VAL A 308 12.20 25.66 -44.44
CA VAL A 308 12.85 25.28 -45.71
C VAL A 308 12.08 25.79 -46.93
N GLN A 309 10.76 25.96 -46.83
CA GLN A 309 9.95 26.59 -47.88
C GLN A 309 10.16 28.10 -47.95
N GLU A 310 10.24 28.82 -46.83
CA GLU A 310 10.50 30.27 -46.82
C GLU A 310 11.85 30.64 -47.49
N GLU A 311 12.88 29.79 -47.36
CA GLU A 311 14.17 29.98 -48.06
C GLU A 311 14.08 29.71 -49.58
N LYS A 312 13.15 28.87 -50.04
CA LYS A 312 12.97 28.50 -51.45
C LYS A 312 11.92 29.34 -52.19
N SER A 313 10.99 29.98 -51.48
CA SER A 313 9.89 30.77 -52.05
C SER A 313 10.24 32.25 -52.31
N ALA A 314 11.51 32.65 -52.25
CA ALA A 314 11.94 33.96 -52.74
C ALA A 314 11.85 34.10 -54.27
N SER A 315 11.61 33.00 -55.00
CA SER A 315 11.39 33.03 -56.44
C SER A 315 10.11 32.30 -56.84
N VAL A 316 9.11 33.10 -57.21
CA VAL A 316 8.04 32.80 -58.18
C VAL A 316 6.72 32.19 -57.63
N LEU A 317 5.69 33.05 -57.70
CA LEU A 317 4.23 32.82 -57.82
C LEU A 317 3.40 32.46 -56.57
N GLN A 318 2.97 33.53 -55.90
CA GLN A 318 1.60 33.85 -55.47
C GLN A 318 0.52 32.80 -55.86
N GLY A 319 0.06 31.99 -54.89
CA GLY A 319 -1.17 31.23 -55.05
C GLY A 319 -1.37 29.99 -54.17
N CYS A 320 -1.13 30.07 -52.86
CA CYS A 320 -1.81 29.24 -51.84
C CYS A 320 -1.48 29.77 -50.44
N TRP A 321 -2.06 30.91 -50.06
CA TRP A 321 -1.86 31.58 -48.76
C TRP A 321 -2.67 30.96 -47.60
N LEU A 322 -3.17 29.72 -47.73
CA LEU A 322 -4.21 29.15 -46.86
C LEU A 322 -3.99 27.69 -46.41
N ALA A 323 -2.81 27.09 -46.61
CA ALA A 323 -2.60 25.67 -46.28
C ALA A 323 -1.48 25.44 -45.26
N ASP A 324 -0.28 25.99 -45.51
CA ASP A 324 0.90 25.50 -44.76
C ASP A 324 1.08 26.14 -43.37
N LYS A 325 0.57 27.35 -43.13
CA LYS A 325 0.62 27.99 -41.79
C LYS A 325 -0.50 27.48 -40.87
N ASP A 326 -1.68 27.26 -41.44
CA ASP A 326 -2.87 26.82 -40.69
C ASP A 326 -2.70 25.39 -40.15
N ASP A 327 -1.97 24.51 -40.83
CA ASP A 327 -1.73 23.13 -40.39
C ASP A 327 -0.75 23.03 -39.21
N ALA A 328 0.29 23.87 -39.18
CA ALA A 328 1.21 23.96 -38.04
C ALA A 328 0.51 24.54 -36.81
N ASP A 329 -0.28 25.61 -36.99
CA ASP A 329 -1.09 26.22 -35.93
C ASP A 329 -2.17 25.26 -35.41
N LEU A 330 -2.79 24.47 -36.29
CA LEU A 330 -3.75 23.43 -35.91
C LEU A 330 -3.10 22.32 -35.09
N ASN A 331 -1.88 21.88 -35.46
CA ASN A 331 -1.15 20.86 -34.69
C ASN A 331 -0.64 21.40 -33.35
N MET A 332 -0.24 22.67 -33.28
CA MET A 332 0.08 23.36 -32.03
C MET A 332 -1.13 23.47 -31.10
N ALA A 333 -2.29 23.91 -31.61
CA ALA A 333 -3.53 23.97 -30.85
C ALA A 333 -3.98 22.59 -30.35
N ARG A 334 -3.75 21.54 -31.13
CA ARG A 334 -3.99 20.14 -30.69
C ARG A 334 -3.06 19.72 -29.56
N LEU A 335 -1.78 20.09 -29.61
CA LEU A 335 -0.83 19.80 -28.56
C LEU A 335 -1.22 20.50 -27.25
N GLU A 336 -1.59 21.78 -27.32
CA GLU A 336 -2.11 22.55 -26.19
C GLU A 336 -3.36 21.90 -25.61
N TRP A 337 -4.33 21.54 -26.46
CA TRP A 337 -5.54 20.82 -26.05
C TRP A 337 -5.23 19.49 -25.36
N LEU A 338 -4.24 18.74 -25.87
CA LEU A 338 -3.81 17.47 -25.27
C LEU A 338 -3.19 17.68 -23.87
N ILE A 339 -2.41 18.74 -23.70
CA ILE A 339 -1.81 19.12 -22.40
C ILE A 339 -2.90 19.50 -21.40
N GLU A 340 -3.87 20.31 -21.81
CA GLU A 340 -5.03 20.70 -20.98
C GLU A 340 -5.88 19.50 -20.57
N ARG A 341 -6.00 18.49 -21.44
CA ARG A 341 -6.79 17.27 -21.20
C ARG A 341 -6.07 16.24 -20.32
N ARG A 342 -4.75 16.37 -20.10
CA ARG A 342 -3.96 15.42 -19.30
C ARG A 342 -4.54 15.14 -17.90
N PRO A 343 -4.93 16.15 -17.10
CA PRO A 343 -5.49 15.92 -15.77
C PRO A 343 -6.82 15.16 -15.82
N GLU A 344 -7.65 15.41 -16.84
CA GLU A 344 -8.93 14.72 -17.04
C GLU A 344 -8.72 13.24 -17.31
N LEU A 345 -7.81 12.91 -18.22
CA LEU A 345 -7.51 11.52 -18.59
C LEU A 345 -6.87 10.78 -17.42
N LEU A 346 -5.92 11.40 -16.71
CA LEU A 346 -5.28 10.81 -15.54
C LEU A 346 -6.30 10.50 -14.44
N ASN A 347 -7.21 11.44 -14.17
CA ASN A 347 -8.26 11.23 -13.19
C ASN A 347 -9.23 10.12 -13.62
N SER A 348 -9.55 10.03 -14.92
CA SER A 348 -10.38 8.93 -15.44
C SER A 348 -9.72 7.55 -15.23
N VAL A 349 -8.40 7.45 -15.34
CA VAL A 349 -7.65 6.21 -15.08
C VAL A 349 -7.67 5.87 -13.58
N GLN A 350 -7.51 6.87 -12.71
CA GLN A 350 -7.59 6.67 -11.25
C GLN A 350 -8.97 6.14 -10.83
N LEU A 351 -10.03 6.70 -11.41
CA LEU A 351 -11.41 6.24 -11.17
C LEU A 351 -11.67 4.84 -11.74
N ARG A 352 -11.02 4.44 -12.83
CA ARG A 352 -11.07 3.05 -13.33
C ARG A 352 -10.39 2.07 -12.40
N GLN A 353 -9.31 2.46 -11.73
CA GLN A 353 -8.64 1.62 -10.73
C GLN A 353 -9.47 1.46 -9.47
N ASN A 354 -9.95 2.59 -8.94
CA ASN A 354 -10.70 2.64 -7.69
C ASN A 354 -11.98 3.47 -7.89
N PRO A 355 -13.08 2.85 -8.38
CA PRO A 355 -14.34 3.57 -8.60
C PRO A 355 -14.96 4.14 -7.33
N HIS A 356 -14.62 3.57 -6.17
CA HIS A 356 -15.16 3.93 -4.86
C HIS A 356 -14.29 4.92 -4.08
N ASP A 357 -13.23 5.46 -4.67
CA ASP A 357 -12.40 6.47 -4.00
C ASP A 357 -13.04 7.85 -4.06
N VAL A 358 -13.33 8.43 -2.89
CA VAL A 358 -14.06 9.69 -2.80
C VAL A 358 -13.19 10.90 -3.15
N GLN A 359 -11.87 10.84 -2.89
CA GLN A 359 -10.97 11.98 -3.14
C GLN A 359 -10.77 12.21 -4.64
N SER A 360 -10.53 11.15 -5.41
CA SER A 360 -10.42 11.25 -6.87
C SER A 360 -11.68 11.81 -7.54
N TRP A 361 -12.88 11.51 -7.04
CA TRP A 361 -14.11 12.14 -7.52
C TRP A 361 -14.17 13.65 -7.22
N HIS A 362 -13.73 14.08 -6.03
CA HIS A 362 -13.64 15.52 -5.72
C HIS A 362 -12.62 16.23 -6.60
N ASP A 363 -11.48 15.61 -6.84
CA ASP A 363 -10.44 16.17 -7.71
C ASP A 363 -10.95 16.28 -9.16
N ARG A 364 -11.77 15.32 -9.64
CA ARG A 364 -12.46 15.42 -10.93
C ARG A 364 -13.34 16.66 -11.02
N VAL A 365 -14.08 16.96 -9.96
CA VAL A 365 -14.98 18.13 -9.94
C VAL A 365 -14.20 19.44 -9.94
N LYS A 366 -13.06 19.49 -9.24
CA LYS A 366 -12.17 20.67 -9.27
C LYS A 366 -11.63 20.91 -10.67
N ILE A 367 -11.29 19.85 -11.42
CA ILE A 367 -10.85 19.98 -12.81
C ILE A 367 -11.96 20.65 -13.65
N PHE A 368 -13.21 20.19 -13.53
CA PHE A 368 -14.34 20.75 -14.27
C PHE A 368 -14.94 22.06 -13.72
N HIS A 369 -14.21 22.83 -12.91
CA HIS A 369 -14.71 24.10 -12.33
C HIS A 369 -15.27 25.11 -13.34
N ALA A 370 -14.76 25.12 -14.58
CA ALA A 370 -15.21 25.99 -15.65
C ALA A 370 -16.60 25.61 -16.20
N ASP A 371 -16.98 24.33 -16.15
CA ASP A 371 -18.20 23.80 -16.79
C ASP A 371 -19.23 23.27 -15.79
N PRO A 372 -20.21 24.10 -15.40
CA PRO A 372 -21.31 23.76 -14.51
C PRO A 372 -22.05 22.46 -14.79
N ALA A 373 -22.33 22.18 -16.07
CA ALA A 373 -23.08 20.99 -16.49
C ALA A 373 -22.24 19.72 -16.33
N ARG A 374 -20.95 19.78 -16.66
CA ARG A 374 -20.02 18.65 -16.49
C ARG A 374 -19.81 18.32 -15.02
N GLN A 375 -19.72 19.32 -14.14
CA GLN A 375 -19.65 19.08 -12.69
C GLN A 375 -20.89 18.37 -12.14
N ALA A 376 -22.09 18.77 -12.58
CA ALA A 376 -23.32 18.11 -12.15
C ALA A 376 -23.37 16.66 -12.65
N ALA A 377 -22.93 16.42 -13.90
CA ALA A 377 -22.84 15.09 -14.48
C ALA A 377 -21.83 14.21 -13.74
N THR A 378 -20.64 14.74 -13.38
CA THR A 378 -19.64 13.98 -12.63
C THR A 378 -20.09 13.65 -11.22
N TYR A 379 -20.79 14.54 -10.53
CA TYR A 379 -21.41 14.21 -9.24
C TYR A 379 -22.51 13.13 -9.39
N ALA A 380 -23.33 13.22 -10.44
CA ALA A 380 -24.36 12.22 -10.70
C ALA A 380 -23.78 10.86 -11.12
N GLU A 381 -22.63 10.83 -11.78
CA GLU A 381 -21.87 9.61 -12.07
C GLU A 381 -21.27 9.04 -10.78
N ALA A 382 -20.59 9.88 -9.99
CA ALA A 382 -19.99 9.50 -8.71
C ALA A 382 -21.00 8.87 -7.75
N ILE A 383 -22.20 9.46 -7.64
CA ILE A 383 -23.28 8.94 -6.80
C ILE A 383 -23.76 7.55 -7.25
N ARG A 384 -23.75 7.27 -8.56
CA ARG A 384 -24.16 5.96 -9.10
C ARG A 384 -23.08 4.90 -8.93
N THR A 385 -21.81 5.29 -8.95
CA THR A 385 -20.66 4.36 -8.91
C THR A 385 -20.14 4.09 -7.50
N VAL A 386 -20.28 5.03 -6.56
CA VAL A 386 -19.72 4.91 -5.21
C VAL A 386 -20.68 4.14 -4.30
N ASP A 387 -20.29 2.92 -3.94
CA ASP A 387 -20.97 2.16 -2.89
C ASP A 387 -20.51 2.61 -1.49
N PRO A 388 -21.41 3.09 -0.61
CA PRO A 388 -21.04 3.60 0.71
C PRO A 388 -20.36 2.58 1.64
N MET A 389 -20.51 1.29 1.38
CA MET A 389 -19.92 0.20 2.17
C MET A 389 -18.48 -0.13 1.76
N GLN A 390 -18.14 0.09 0.48
CA GLN A 390 -16.82 -0.21 -0.09
C GLN A 390 -15.96 1.04 -0.28
N ALA A 391 -16.54 2.23 -0.11
CA ALA A 391 -15.88 3.50 -0.33
C ALA A 391 -14.65 3.72 0.57
N THR A 392 -13.57 4.17 -0.06
CA THR A 392 -12.40 4.72 0.63
C THR A 392 -12.59 6.22 0.81
N GLY A 393 -12.67 6.66 2.06
CA GLY A 393 -12.96 8.05 2.41
C GLY A 393 -14.38 8.23 2.95
N LYS A 394 -14.91 9.46 2.83
CA LYS A 394 -16.17 9.89 3.44
C LYS A 394 -17.22 10.18 2.37
N PRO A 395 -18.10 9.23 2.01
CA PRO A 395 -19.06 9.37 0.91
C PRO A 395 -20.01 10.56 1.06
N HIS A 396 -20.37 10.92 2.30
CA HIS A 396 -21.24 12.07 2.57
C HIS A 396 -20.69 13.38 2.01
N THR A 397 -19.37 13.53 1.90
CA THR A 397 -18.75 14.76 1.38
C THR A 397 -19.10 15.04 -0.09
N LEU A 398 -19.31 14.01 -0.91
CA LEU A 398 -19.74 14.16 -2.31
C LEU A 398 -21.16 14.73 -2.38
N TRP A 399 -22.06 14.19 -1.57
CA TRP A 399 -23.44 14.67 -1.47
C TRP A 399 -23.50 16.13 -0.99
N LEU A 400 -22.69 16.47 0.01
CA LEU A 400 -22.61 17.84 0.53
C LEU A 400 -22.05 18.82 -0.50
N ALA A 401 -20.98 18.44 -1.20
CA ALA A 401 -20.39 19.29 -2.22
C ALA A 401 -21.35 19.48 -3.41
N PHE A 402 -22.07 18.43 -3.81
CA PHE A 402 -23.11 18.53 -4.84
C PHE A 402 -24.25 19.46 -4.42
N ALA A 403 -24.73 19.35 -3.16
CA ALA A 403 -25.75 20.24 -2.62
C ALA A 403 -25.28 21.71 -2.57
N LYS A 404 -24.05 21.97 -2.11
CA LYS A 404 -23.45 23.32 -2.09
C LYS A 404 -23.28 23.91 -3.49
N MET A 405 -22.95 23.08 -4.48
CA MET A 405 -22.89 23.52 -5.88
C MET A 405 -24.27 23.90 -6.43
N CYS A 406 -25.31 23.10 -6.13
CA CYS A 406 -26.68 23.43 -6.52
C CYS A 406 -27.17 24.72 -5.84
N GLU A 407 -26.86 24.90 -4.56
CA GLU A 407 -27.20 26.10 -3.78
C GLU A 407 -26.50 27.36 -4.30
N GLY A 408 -25.20 27.28 -4.60
CA GLY A 408 -24.44 28.40 -5.19
C GLY A 408 -24.98 28.89 -6.53
N ARG A 409 -25.84 28.10 -7.19
CA ARG A 409 -26.52 28.45 -8.44
C ARG A 409 -27.99 28.84 -8.26
N GLY A 410 -28.50 28.83 -7.03
CA GLY A 410 -29.90 29.14 -6.71
C GLY A 410 -30.89 28.02 -7.00
N LEU A 411 -30.44 26.80 -7.33
CA LEU A 411 -31.31 25.64 -7.57
C LEU A 411 -31.66 24.93 -6.26
N LEU A 412 -32.52 25.56 -5.45
CA LEU A 412 -32.86 25.08 -4.11
C LEU A 412 -33.64 23.75 -4.11
N ASP A 413 -34.56 23.58 -5.06
CA ASP A 413 -35.36 22.35 -5.14
C ASP A 413 -34.51 21.13 -5.51
N SER A 414 -33.55 21.32 -6.42
CA SER A 414 -32.55 20.30 -6.74
C SER A 414 -31.67 19.98 -5.54
N ALA A 415 -31.21 21.00 -4.79
CA ALA A 415 -30.40 20.78 -3.58
C ALA A 415 -31.18 20.00 -2.50
N ARG A 416 -32.47 20.33 -2.30
CA ARG A 416 -33.37 19.61 -1.39
C ARG A 416 -33.55 18.16 -1.81
N GLU A 417 -33.75 17.89 -3.09
CA GLU A 417 -33.92 16.52 -3.61
C GLU A 417 -32.63 15.71 -3.47
N VAL A 418 -31.47 16.31 -3.72
CA VAL A 418 -30.16 15.70 -3.52
C VAL A 418 -29.96 15.31 -2.05
N LEU A 419 -30.22 16.24 -1.13
CA LEU A 419 -30.09 15.98 0.31
C LEU A 419 -31.13 14.97 0.81
N ARG A 420 -32.35 14.98 0.26
CA ARG A 420 -33.38 13.97 0.55
C ARG A 420 -32.91 12.58 0.12
N ARG A 421 -32.38 12.44 -1.09
CA ARG A 421 -31.79 11.17 -1.56
C ARG A 421 -30.61 10.76 -0.70
N ALA A 422 -29.74 11.69 -0.32
CA ALA A 422 -28.61 11.40 0.55
C ALA A 422 -29.06 10.81 1.90
N THR A 423 -30.16 11.29 2.50
CA THR A 423 -30.68 10.71 3.76
C THR A 423 -31.20 9.27 3.63
N GLN A 424 -31.57 8.85 2.41
CA GLN A 424 -32.06 7.49 2.13
C GLN A 424 -30.92 6.49 1.90
N VAL A 425 -29.70 6.97 1.66
CA VAL A 425 -28.53 6.13 1.42
C VAL A 425 -28.00 5.54 2.74
N ASN A 426 -27.72 4.23 2.74
CA ASN A 426 -27.17 3.53 3.89
C ASN A 426 -25.66 3.75 4.00
N PHE A 427 -25.25 4.75 4.77
CA PHE A 427 -23.84 4.96 5.11
C PHE A 427 -23.33 3.97 6.16
N LYS A 428 -22.01 3.74 6.18
CA LYS A 428 -21.35 2.89 7.18
C LYS A 428 -21.35 3.51 8.59
N SER A 429 -21.20 4.84 8.67
CA SER A 429 -21.21 5.58 9.94
C SER A 429 -22.50 6.37 10.11
N ALA A 430 -23.09 6.31 11.31
CA ALA A 430 -24.23 7.16 11.68
C ALA A 430 -23.86 8.64 11.74
N ASP A 431 -22.60 8.97 12.02
CA ASP A 431 -22.11 10.34 12.06
C ASP A 431 -22.04 10.98 10.67
N ASP A 432 -21.84 10.18 9.62
CA ASP A 432 -21.83 10.66 8.24
C ASP A 432 -23.24 11.07 7.81
N LEU A 433 -24.25 10.29 8.21
CA LEU A 433 -25.65 10.64 8.02
C LEU A 433 -26.06 11.87 8.84
N ALA A 434 -25.56 11.99 10.07
CA ALA A 434 -25.78 13.16 10.91
C ALA A 434 -25.19 14.44 10.30
N ALA A 435 -24.05 14.35 9.63
CA ALA A 435 -23.47 15.48 8.89
C ALA A 435 -24.35 15.93 7.72
N VAL A 436 -24.93 14.99 6.95
CA VAL A 436 -25.89 15.30 5.88
C VAL A 436 -27.16 15.95 6.45
N GLY A 437 -27.68 15.42 7.56
CA GLY A 437 -28.85 15.99 8.24
C GLY A 437 -28.60 17.42 8.74
N ARG A 438 -27.42 17.67 9.33
CA ARG A 438 -27.01 19.01 9.76
C ARG A 438 -26.93 19.98 8.60
N GLU A 439 -26.21 19.63 7.54
CA GLU A 439 -26.02 20.51 6.39
C GLU A 439 -27.34 20.80 5.66
N ARG A 440 -28.28 19.84 5.65
CA ARG A 440 -29.64 20.07 5.17
C ARG A 440 -30.39 21.10 6.03
N ALA A 441 -30.24 21.05 7.34
CA ALA A 441 -30.84 22.05 8.22
C ALA A 441 -30.13 23.41 8.10
N GLU A 442 -28.80 23.45 7.99
CA GLU A 442 -28.02 24.67 7.78
C GLU A 442 -28.35 25.34 6.43
N MET A 443 -28.62 24.58 5.37
CA MET A 443 -29.13 25.10 4.11
C MET A 443 -30.47 25.82 4.32
N GLU A 444 -31.44 25.20 4.99
CA GLU A 444 -32.73 25.85 5.27
C GLU A 444 -32.59 27.06 6.20
N LEU A 445 -31.64 27.05 7.14
CA LEU A 445 -31.31 28.21 7.97
C LEU A 445 -30.72 29.37 7.15
N ARG A 446 -29.85 29.09 6.18
CA ARG A 446 -29.30 30.10 5.25
C ARG A 446 -30.39 30.75 4.41
N HIS A 447 -31.45 30.00 4.08
CA HIS A 447 -32.64 30.50 3.38
C HIS A 447 -33.75 31.00 4.32
N GLN A 448 -33.46 31.22 5.61
CA GLN A 448 -34.38 31.77 6.62
C GLN A 448 -35.59 30.87 6.98
N ASN A 449 -35.63 29.61 6.53
CA ASN A 449 -36.70 28.64 6.85
C ASN A 449 -36.43 27.94 8.19
N ARG A 450 -36.48 28.69 9.29
CA ARG A 450 -36.15 28.19 10.64
C ARG A 450 -37.07 27.05 11.10
N GLU A 451 -38.37 27.14 10.83
CA GLU A 451 -39.34 26.10 11.24
C GLU A 451 -39.11 24.78 10.52
N ALA A 452 -38.81 24.84 9.22
CA ALA A 452 -38.47 23.66 8.44
C ALA A 452 -37.18 23.00 8.97
N ALA A 453 -36.17 23.80 9.34
CA ALA A 453 -34.93 23.28 9.93
C ALA A 453 -35.18 22.54 11.27
N VAL A 454 -36.02 23.11 12.15
CA VAL A 454 -36.46 22.44 13.41
C VAL A 454 -37.12 21.10 13.08
N GLU A 455 -38.08 21.11 12.16
CA GLU A 455 -38.87 19.92 11.85
C GLU A 455 -38.04 18.81 11.24
N LEU A 456 -37.07 19.15 10.37
CA LEU A 456 -36.13 18.20 9.79
C LEU A 456 -35.25 17.54 10.86
N ILE A 457 -34.74 18.32 11.81
CA ILE A 457 -33.92 17.78 12.91
C ILE A 457 -34.78 16.99 13.89
N ARG A 458 -36.01 17.41 14.16
CA ARG A 458 -36.98 16.67 14.99
C ARG A 458 -37.29 15.31 14.37
N GLN A 459 -37.50 15.25 13.05
CA GLN A 459 -37.69 13.99 12.33
C GLN A 459 -36.44 13.10 12.39
N ALA A 460 -35.24 13.68 12.25
CA ALA A 460 -33.98 12.96 12.31
C ALA A 460 -33.61 12.45 13.73
N THR A 461 -34.04 13.15 14.78
CA THR A 461 -33.82 12.79 16.19
C THR A 461 -34.93 11.90 16.75
N SER A 462 -36.06 11.78 16.05
CA SER A 462 -37.15 10.90 16.46
C SER A 462 -36.70 9.45 16.54
N GLU A 463 -37.09 8.80 17.62
CA GLU A 463 -36.76 7.39 17.83
C GLU A 463 -37.50 6.52 16.82
N PRO A 464 -36.79 5.64 16.07
CA PRO A 464 -37.46 4.73 15.16
C PRO A 464 -38.38 3.81 15.96
N SER A 465 -39.56 3.53 15.41
CA SER A 465 -40.55 2.64 16.04
C SER A 465 -39.92 1.27 16.33
N PRO A 466 -40.38 0.55 17.38
CA PRO A 466 -39.82 -0.74 17.76
C PRO A 466 -39.88 -1.77 16.63
N GLU A 467 -40.88 -1.68 15.75
CA GLU A 467 -41.00 -2.50 14.54
C GLU A 467 -39.90 -2.23 13.51
N VAL A 468 -39.53 -0.96 13.31
CA VAL A 468 -38.43 -0.57 12.42
C VAL A 468 -37.08 -1.00 12.99
N ARG A 469 -36.91 -0.97 14.32
CA ARG A 469 -35.71 -1.52 14.98
C ARG A 469 -35.64 -3.04 14.85
N ALA A 470 -36.75 -3.75 15.03
CA ALA A 470 -36.81 -5.21 14.91
C ALA A 470 -36.54 -5.68 13.47
N ARG A 471 -37.09 -4.98 12.46
CA ARG A 471 -36.80 -5.23 11.05
C ARG A 471 -35.34 -4.93 10.69
N ALA A 472 -34.80 -3.81 11.16
CA ALA A 472 -33.39 -3.44 10.97
C ALA A 472 -32.40 -4.40 11.63
N ALA A 473 -32.78 -5.05 12.74
CA ALA A 473 -31.97 -6.07 13.40
C ALA A 473 -32.05 -7.45 12.70
N ALA A 474 -33.12 -7.71 11.94
CA ALA A 474 -33.30 -8.94 11.17
C ALA A 474 -32.54 -8.96 9.83
N ASP A 475 -32.08 -7.80 9.34
CA ASP A 475 -31.34 -7.70 8.08
C ASP A 475 -29.89 -8.16 8.20
N ALA A 476 -29.51 -9.15 7.38
CA ALA A 476 -28.17 -9.78 7.39
C ALA A 476 -27.00 -8.85 6.98
N ARG A 477 -27.26 -7.65 6.46
CA ARG A 477 -26.25 -6.66 6.01
C ARG A 477 -25.87 -5.62 7.07
N GLY A 478 -26.32 -5.81 8.31
CA GLY A 478 -26.08 -4.91 9.44
C GLY A 478 -27.15 -3.82 9.57
N GLU A 479 -27.30 -3.30 10.79
CA GLU A 479 -28.30 -2.27 11.11
C GLU A 479 -28.04 -0.98 10.29
N PRO A 480 -29.03 -0.45 9.54
CA PRO A 480 -28.91 0.81 8.81
C PRO A 480 -28.48 1.96 9.71
N ALA A 481 -27.57 2.82 9.24
CA ALA A 481 -27.14 4.00 9.98
C ALA A 481 -28.29 4.93 10.41
N GLN A 482 -29.41 4.91 9.68
CA GLN A 482 -30.64 5.64 9.99
C GLN A 482 -31.23 5.24 11.36
N THR A 483 -31.19 3.95 11.71
CA THR A 483 -31.73 3.51 13.02
C THR A 483 -30.85 3.94 14.18
N LYS A 484 -29.59 4.30 13.91
CA LYS A 484 -28.61 4.82 14.88
C LYS A 484 -28.52 6.34 14.91
N LEU A 485 -29.23 7.06 14.03
CA LEU A 485 -29.14 8.52 13.90
C LEU A 485 -29.52 9.25 15.20
N HIS A 486 -30.56 8.77 15.90
CA HIS A 486 -30.99 9.27 17.20
C HIS A 486 -29.92 9.14 18.30
N ARG A 487 -28.86 8.34 18.09
CA ARG A 487 -27.72 8.22 19.02
C ARG A 487 -26.59 9.20 18.73
N SER A 488 -26.63 9.95 17.62
CA SER A 488 -25.56 10.89 17.29
C SER A 488 -25.65 12.15 18.15
N LEU A 489 -24.69 12.33 19.05
CA LEU A 489 -24.56 13.52 19.91
C LEU A 489 -24.48 14.82 19.09
N ARG A 490 -23.82 14.77 17.92
CA ARG A 490 -23.60 15.94 17.06
C ARG A 490 -24.88 16.54 16.50
N LEU A 491 -25.90 15.71 16.27
CA LEU A 491 -27.22 16.14 15.81
C LEU A 491 -28.01 16.76 16.97
N TRP A 492 -27.91 16.15 18.14
CA TRP A 492 -28.54 16.63 19.37
C TRP A 492 -27.98 17.97 19.86
N CYS A 493 -26.66 18.17 19.82
CA CYS A 493 -26.07 19.48 20.14
C CYS A 493 -26.56 20.55 19.16
N PHE A 494 -26.56 20.27 17.86
CA PHE A 494 -27.10 21.20 16.86
C PHE A 494 -28.59 21.49 17.10
N TYR A 495 -29.37 20.49 17.52
CA TYR A 495 -30.77 20.69 17.88
C TYR A 495 -30.91 21.61 19.10
N ALA A 496 -30.12 21.39 20.15
CA ALA A 496 -30.10 22.25 21.33
C ALA A 496 -29.75 23.70 20.96
N ASP A 497 -28.68 23.91 20.19
CA ASP A 497 -28.24 25.24 19.73
C ASP A 497 -29.35 25.94 18.92
N LEU A 498 -30.07 25.20 18.09
CA LEU A 498 -31.16 25.72 17.26
C LEU A 498 -32.38 26.12 18.12
N MET A 499 -32.68 25.35 19.17
CA MET A 499 -33.76 25.68 20.11
C MET A 499 -33.39 26.84 21.03
N GLU A 500 -32.13 26.95 21.45
CA GLU A 500 -31.60 28.10 22.19
C GLU A 500 -31.63 29.37 21.33
N ALA A 501 -31.23 29.29 20.05
CA ALA A 501 -31.32 30.42 19.12
C ALA A 501 -32.76 30.89 18.85
N ARG A 502 -33.75 30.01 19.01
CA ARG A 502 -35.18 30.36 18.96
C ARG A 502 -35.66 31.09 20.22
N GLY A 503 -34.94 30.95 21.34
CA GLY A 503 -35.27 31.56 22.63
C GLY A 503 -36.43 30.90 23.38
N ALA A 504 -36.88 29.72 22.95
CA ALA A 504 -37.95 28.98 23.63
C ALA A 504 -37.34 28.07 24.71
N LEU A 505 -37.53 28.43 25.99
CA LEU A 505 -36.95 27.72 27.12
C LEU A 505 -37.46 26.28 27.25
N GLU A 506 -38.78 26.07 27.26
CA GLU A 506 -39.37 24.75 27.49
C GLU A 506 -38.91 23.69 26.47
N PRO A 507 -38.90 23.97 25.15
CA PRO A 507 -38.38 23.02 24.18
C PRO A 507 -36.86 22.79 24.31
N ALA A 508 -36.06 23.83 24.58
CA ALA A 508 -34.62 23.65 24.77
C ALA A 508 -34.33 22.76 25.99
N CYS A 509 -35.08 22.95 27.09
CA CYS A 509 -34.99 22.09 28.26
C CYS A 509 -35.37 20.64 27.94
N ALA A 510 -36.48 20.42 27.24
CA ALA A 510 -36.93 19.08 26.84
C ALA A 510 -35.90 18.35 25.96
N VAL A 511 -35.21 19.07 25.07
CA VAL A 511 -34.13 18.52 24.24
C VAL A 511 -32.96 18.09 25.10
N HIS A 512 -32.48 18.95 25.98
CA HIS A 512 -31.38 18.61 26.88
C HIS A 512 -31.73 17.45 27.81
N GLU A 513 -32.94 17.41 28.39
CA GLU A 513 -33.42 16.28 29.19
C GLU A 513 -33.40 14.98 28.37
N ARG A 514 -33.82 15.04 27.11
CA ARG A 514 -33.78 13.87 26.22
C ARG A 514 -32.36 13.38 25.94
N ILE A 515 -31.39 14.29 25.83
CA ILE A 515 -29.97 13.94 25.67
C ILE A 515 -29.45 13.20 26.92
N HIS A 516 -29.91 13.61 28.11
CA HIS A 516 -29.59 12.93 29.35
C HIS A 516 -30.28 11.55 29.45
N ASP A 517 -31.52 11.41 28.97
CA ASP A 517 -32.24 10.12 28.95
C ASP A 517 -31.55 9.10 28.05
N LEU A 518 -31.03 9.54 26.91
CA LEU A 518 -30.28 8.70 25.97
C LEU A 518 -28.86 8.35 26.45
N GLY A 519 -28.40 8.96 27.55
CA GLY A 519 -27.05 8.75 28.09
C GLY A 519 -25.92 9.32 27.23
N LEU A 520 -26.23 10.23 26.30
CA LEU A 520 -25.27 10.86 25.39
C LEU A 520 -24.65 12.14 25.94
N ALA A 521 -25.11 12.60 27.12
CA ALA A 521 -24.69 13.85 27.71
C ALA A 521 -23.17 13.89 27.92
N THR A 522 -22.57 15.03 27.60
CA THR A 522 -21.18 15.36 27.98
C THR A 522 -21.20 16.32 29.17
N PRO A 523 -20.15 16.36 30.02
CA PRO A 523 -20.09 17.28 31.15
C PRO A 523 -20.32 18.75 30.76
N VAL A 524 -19.81 19.16 29.59
CA VAL A 524 -20.00 20.52 29.06
C VAL A 524 -21.46 20.80 28.76
N LEU A 525 -22.18 19.84 28.15
CA LEU A 525 -23.59 20.01 27.86
C LEU A 525 -24.45 20.14 29.12
N VAL A 526 -24.11 19.38 30.17
CA VAL A 526 -24.78 19.49 31.49
C VAL A 526 -24.57 20.88 32.09
N LEU A 527 -23.35 21.40 31.99
CA LEU A 527 -23.02 22.75 32.46
C LEU A 527 -23.77 23.82 31.65
N ASN A 528 -23.84 23.69 30.32
CA ASN A 528 -24.56 24.63 29.46
C ASN A 528 -26.06 24.63 29.77
N HIS A 529 -26.67 23.46 29.92
CA HIS A 529 -28.08 23.36 30.29
C HIS A 529 -28.36 23.96 31.67
N ALA A 530 -27.47 23.72 32.64
CA ALA A 530 -27.62 24.31 33.96
C ALA A 530 -27.41 25.85 33.93
N ALA A 531 -26.48 26.35 33.12
CA ALA A 531 -26.28 27.79 32.91
C ALA A 531 -27.52 28.45 32.29
N LEU A 532 -28.12 27.84 31.26
CA LEU A 532 -29.37 28.30 30.65
C LEU A 532 -30.49 28.41 31.70
N LEU A 533 -30.64 27.41 32.56
CA LEU A 533 -31.65 27.43 33.64
C LEU A 533 -31.35 28.49 34.71
N LEU A 534 -30.07 28.76 35.01
CA LEU A 534 -29.69 29.82 35.94
C LEU A 534 -29.99 31.22 35.38
N GLU A 535 -29.73 31.46 34.09
CA GLU A 535 -30.07 32.70 33.40
C GLU A 535 -31.58 32.99 33.46
N HIS A 536 -32.40 31.94 33.28
CA HIS A 536 -33.86 32.03 33.38
C HIS A 536 -34.41 31.93 34.82
N LYS A 537 -33.55 31.94 35.85
CA LYS A 537 -33.93 31.89 37.28
C LYS A 537 -34.67 30.61 37.71
N ARG A 538 -34.51 29.50 36.98
CA ARG A 538 -35.05 28.16 37.29
C ARG A 538 -34.04 27.34 38.09
N PHE A 539 -33.77 27.76 39.33
CA PHE A 539 -32.68 27.22 40.12
C PHE A 539 -32.88 25.76 40.59
N GLU A 540 -34.11 25.37 40.95
CA GLU A 540 -34.38 24.01 41.42
C GLU A 540 -34.13 22.98 40.31
N ASP A 541 -34.52 23.30 39.08
CA ASP A 541 -34.28 22.44 37.93
C ASP A 541 -32.79 22.41 37.56
N ALA A 542 -32.08 23.55 37.66
CA ALA A 542 -30.63 23.58 37.48
C ALA A 542 -29.92 22.64 38.47
N PHE A 543 -30.35 22.64 39.74
CA PHE A 543 -29.80 21.73 40.75
C PHE A 543 -30.16 20.27 40.50
N ARG A 544 -31.35 19.96 39.99
CA ARG A 544 -31.71 18.59 39.56
C ARG A 544 -30.81 18.12 38.41
N VAL A 545 -30.50 18.99 37.47
CA VAL A 545 -29.59 18.70 36.35
C VAL A 545 -28.18 18.42 36.89
N TYR A 546 -27.66 19.26 37.78
CA TYR A 546 -26.35 19.02 38.38
C TYR A 546 -26.29 17.69 39.12
N GLN A 547 -27.31 17.36 39.92
CA GLN A 547 -27.40 16.08 40.61
C GLN A 547 -27.46 14.90 39.64
N ARG A 548 -28.22 15.04 38.55
CA ARG A 548 -28.32 14.03 37.50
C ARG A 548 -26.97 13.84 36.80
N GLY A 549 -26.30 14.92 36.41
CA GLY A 549 -24.96 14.88 35.80
C GLY A 549 -23.93 14.22 36.71
N VAL A 550 -23.89 14.56 37.99
CA VAL A 550 -23.00 13.95 38.99
C VAL A 550 -23.25 12.44 39.15
N ARG A 551 -24.49 11.98 39.05
CA ARG A 551 -24.81 10.54 39.10
C ARG A 551 -24.36 9.81 37.84
N SER A 552 -24.42 10.47 36.69
CA SER A 552 -24.07 9.89 35.39
C SER A 552 -22.55 9.80 35.16
N PHE A 553 -21.75 10.77 35.63
CA PHE A 553 -20.30 10.80 35.38
C PHE A 553 -19.46 10.33 36.56
N LYS A 554 -18.39 9.59 36.25
CA LYS A 554 -17.35 9.24 37.22
C LYS A 554 -16.25 10.32 37.25
N HIS A 555 -15.52 10.41 38.36
CA HIS A 555 -14.33 11.26 38.47
C HIS A 555 -13.25 10.79 37.47
N PRO A 556 -12.48 11.68 36.81
CA PRO A 556 -12.33 13.14 37.03
C PRO A 556 -13.36 14.06 36.36
N HIS A 557 -14.14 13.58 35.38
CA HIS A 557 -15.06 14.43 34.60
C HIS A 557 -16.22 15.03 35.41
N ALA A 558 -16.51 14.48 36.59
CA ALA A 558 -17.48 15.03 37.53
C ALA A 558 -16.97 16.26 38.31
N GLU A 559 -15.65 16.50 38.38
CA GLU A 559 -15.06 17.63 39.12
C GLU A 559 -15.55 19.02 38.66
N PRO A 560 -15.57 19.35 37.36
CA PRO A 560 -16.09 20.65 36.91
C PRO A 560 -17.59 20.81 37.21
N ILE A 561 -18.36 19.71 37.16
CA ILE A 561 -19.79 19.72 37.49
C ILE A 561 -19.97 20.02 38.98
N TRP A 562 -19.19 19.37 39.85
CA TRP A 562 -19.19 19.67 41.29
C TRP A 562 -18.77 21.10 41.60
N ALA A 563 -17.75 21.62 40.91
CA ALA A 563 -17.31 23.01 41.08
C ALA A 563 -18.42 24.02 40.76
N ALA A 564 -19.09 23.84 39.62
CA ALA A 564 -20.20 24.69 39.21
C ALA A 564 -21.41 24.54 40.13
N TYR A 565 -21.74 23.30 40.53
CA TYR A 565 -22.86 23.02 41.42
C TYR A 565 -22.67 23.65 42.79
N LEU A 566 -21.50 23.45 43.41
CA LEU A 566 -21.15 24.03 44.71
C LEU A 566 -21.10 25.56 44.65
N GLY A 567 -20.54 26.13 43.57
CA GLY A 567 -20.54 27.58 43.37
C GLY A 567 -21.97 28.16 43.29
N ALA A 568 -22.83 27.55 42.49
CA ALA A 568 -24.23 27.97 42.34
C ALA A 568 -25.04 27.78 43.63
N SER A 569 -24.79 26.72 44.40
CA SER A 569 -25.47 26.49 45.68
C SER A 569 -25.02 27.49 46.75
N VAL A 570 -23.73 27.82 46.82
CA VAL A 570 -23.19 28.80 47.79
C VAL A 570 -23.73 30.20 47.52
N GLN A 571 -23.76 30.64 46.26
CA GLN A 571 -24.28 31.96 45.89
C GLN A 571 -25.75 32.18 46.28
N ARG A 572 -26.57 31.11 46.26
CA ARG A 572 -28.01 31.22 46.52
C ARG A 572 -28.39 30.87 47.97
N TYR A 573 -27.89 29.74 48.48
CA TYR A 573 -28.31 29.18 49.76
C TYR A 573 -27.38 29.51 50.92
N GLY A 574 -26.25 30.20 50.67
CA GLY A 574 -25.25 30.47 51.71
C GLY A 574 -25.84 31.13 52.96
N ALA A 575 -26.69 32.15 52.78
CA ALA A 575 -27.33 32.83 53.91
C ALA A 575 -28.68 32.21 54.34
N SER A 576 -29.41 31.58 53.42
CA SER A 576 -30.81 31.18 53.68
C SER A 576 -30.95 29.76 54.25
N ALA A 577 -30.09 28.82 53.85
CA ALA A 577 -30.19 27.41 54.23
C ALA A 577 -28.81 26.72 54.19
N PRO A 578 -27.90 27.06 55.12
CA PRO A 578 -26.53 26.55 55.11
C PRO A 578 -26.46 25.03 55.30
N GLU A 579 -27.43 24.42 55.98
CA GLU A 579 -27.48 22.96 56.19
C GLU A 579 -27.60 22.17 54.88
N ARG A 580 -28.39 22.66 53.91
CA ARG A 580 -28.49 22.01 52.59
C ARG A 580 -27.18 22.08 51.81
N VAL A 581 -26.43 23.16 51.98
CA VAL A 581 -25.12 23.33 51.32
C VAL A 581 -24.08 22.42 51.99
N ARG A 582 -24.15 22.23 53.32
CA ARG A 582 -23.32 21.27 54.06
C ARG A 582 -23.53 19.84 53.57
N ASP A 583 -24.78 19.39 53.48
CA ASP A 583 -25.10 18.04 52.99
C ASP A 583 -24.50 17.79 51.60
N LEU A 584 -24.52 18.82 50.73
CA LEU A 584 -23.92 18.77 49.39
C LEU A 584 -22.39 18.71 49.43
N PHE A 585 -21.74 19.48 50.30
CA PHE A 585 -20.29 19.40 50.50
C PHE A 585 -19.87 18.06 51.07
N GLU A 586 -20.61 17.50 52.03
CA GLU A 586 -20.37 16.16 52.57
C GLU A 586 -20.56 15.06 51.53
N ASP A 587 -21.59 15.16 50.68
CA ASP A 587 -21.79 14.28 49.52
C ASP A 587 -20.62 14.39 48.52
N ALA A 588 -20.15 15.61 48.23
CA ALA A 588 -19.03 15.85 47.33
C ALA A 588 -17.73 15.26 47.88
N VAL A 589 -17.46 15.44 49.17
CA VAL A 589 -16.29 14.89 49.86
C VAL A 589 -16.30 13.36 49.88
N ARG A 590 -17.46 12.74 50.15
CA ARG A 590 -17.62 11.28 50.14
C ARG A 590 -17.29 10.66 48.78
N ARG A 591 -17.63 11.36 47.69
CA ARG A 591 -17.41 10.86 46.32
C ARG A 591 -16.06 11.25 45.72
N ALA A 592 -15.40 12.28 46.27
CA ALA A 592 -14.15 12.81 45.73
C ALA A 592 -12.95 11.84 45.87
N PRO A 593 -12.12 11.68 44.81
CA PRO A 593 -10.88 10.94 44.89
C PRO A 593 -9.82 11.70 45.70
N LEU A 594 -8.90 10.96 46.33
CA LEU A 594 -7.91 11.46 47.31
C LEU A 594 -7.10 12.70 46.85
N ARG A 595 -6.82 12.82 45.55
CA ARG A 595 -6.07 13.98 44.98
C ARG A 595 -6.89 15.28 44.95
N THR A 596 -8.19 15.17 44.70
CA THR A 596 -9.09 16.34 44.55
C THR A 596 -9.74 16.72 45.89
N LYS A 597 -9.68 15.84 46.91
CA LYS A 597 -10.25 16.09 48.25
C LYS A 597 -9.77 17.42 48.85
N LYS A 598 -8.48 17.74 48.75
CA LYS A 598 -7.91 19.02 49.24
C LYS A 598 -8.65 20.24 48.69
N ALA A 599 -8.89 20.29 47.38
CA ALA A 599 -9.55 21.43 46.75
C ALA A 599 -11.03 21.56 47.17
N VAL A 600 -11.72 20.44 47.38
CA VAL A 600 -13.12 20.43 47.84
C VAL A 600 -13.20 20.86 49.31
N PHE A 601 -12.34 20.35 50.18
CA PHE A 601 -12.29 20.74 51.59
C PHE A 601 -11.94 22.22 51.77
N LEU A 602 -10.99 22.77 51.02
CA LEU A 602 -10.68 24.19 51.08
C LEU A 602 -11.85 25.07 50.64
N ARG A 603 -12.68 24.61 49.70
CA ARG A 603 -13.91 25.31 49.32
C ARG A 603 -14.99 25.19 50.39
N TYR A 604 -15.10 24.04 51.05
CA TYR A 604 -16.03 23.83 52.14
C TYR A 604 -15.68 24.68 53.37
N ALA A 605 -14.39 24.76 53.70
CA ALA A 605 -13.91 25.58 54.81
C ALA A 605 -14.13 27.08 54.55
N LYS A 606 -13.87 27.57 53.34
CA LYS A 606 -14.22 28.96 52.94
C LYS A 606 -15.71 29.24 53.07
N PHE A 607 -16.56 28.29 52.68
CA PHE A 607 -18.01 28.42 52.86
C PHE A 607 -18.42 28.53 54.33
N GLU A 608 -17.85 27.71 55.23
CA GLU A 608 -18.13 27.82 56.67
C GLU A 608 -17.51 29.07 57.30
N GLU A 609 -16.44 29.63 56.76
CA GLU A 609 -15.89 30.93 57.18
C GLU A 609 -16.85 32.07 56.80
N ASP A 610 -17.40 32.05 55.58
CA ASP A 610 -18.24 33.14 55.07
C ASP A 610 -19.67 33.12 55.64
N PHE A 611 -20.24 31.93 55.89
CA PHE A 611 -21.65 31.77 56.28
C PHE A 611 -21.88 30.92 57.54
N GLY A 612 -20.83 30.28 58.06
CA GLY A 612 -20.92 29.29 59.11
C GLY A 612 -20.48 29.76 60.50
N LEU A 613 -20.33 28.77 61.39
CA LEU A 613 -19.76 28.97 62.72
C LEU A 613 -18.26 28.67 62.65
N ALA A 614 -17.43 29.58 63.14
CA ALA A 614 -15.98 29.42 63.12
C ALA A 614 -15.51 28.10 63.78
N THR A 615 -16.21 27.59 64.78
CA THR A 615 -15.91 26.30 65.43
C THR A 615 -16.13 25.09 64.50
N ARG A 616 -17.07 25.17 63.57
CA ARG A 616 -17.29 24.15 62.55
C ARG A 616 -16.26 24.25 61.43
N ALA A 617 -15.86 25.46 61.06
CA ALA A 617 -14.76 25.64 60.10
C ALA A 617 -13.48 24.93 60.59
N MET A 618 -13.17 25.01 61.90
CA MET A 618 -12.03 24.27 62.47
C MET A 618 -12.18 22.76 62.34
N LYS A 619 -13.37 22.20 62.64
CA LYS A 619 -13.65 20.76 62.46
C LYS A 619 -13.50 20.33 61.00
N VAL A 620 -13.94 21.15 60.05
CA VAL A 620 -13.78 20.86 58.62
C VAL A 620 -12.30 20.84 58.23
N TYR A 621 -11.47 21.72 58.81
CA TYR A 621 -10.03 21.69 58.59
C TYR A 621 -9.35 20.45 59.24
N GLU A 622 -9.82 20.02 60.41
CA GLU A 622 -9.38 18.76 61.04
C GLU A 622 -9.75 17.55 60.17
N ASP A 623 -11.02 17.43 59.78
CA ASP A 623 -11.51 16.37 58.88
C ASP A 623 -10.77 16.37 57.53
N ALA A 624 -10.42 17.55 57.02
CA ALA A 624 -9.63 17.69 55.79
C ALA A 624 -8.21 17.17 55.97
N ALA A 625 -7.59 17.41 57.13
CA ALA A 625 -6.23 16.97 57.41
C ALA A 625 -6.13 15.45 57.56
N ASP A 626 -7.16 14.82 58.13
CA ASP A 626 -7.26 13.36 58.24
C ASP A 626 -7.49 12.69 56.87
N ALA A 627 -8.32 13.30 56.01
CA ALA A 627 -8.75 12.69 54.76
C ALA A 627 -7.78 12.86 53.57
N VAL A 628 -6.79 13.76 53.67
CA VAL A 628 -5.86 14.12 52.58
C VAL A 628 -4.58 13.26 52.61
N PRO A 629 -4.00 12.85 51.46
CA PRO A 629 -2.74 12.10 51.41
C PRO A 629 -1.55 12.87 52.00
N SER A 630 -0.58 12.16 52.60
CA SER A 630 0.58 12.74 53.32
C SER A 630 1.37 13.81 52.56
N ARG A 631 1.42 13.75 51.23
CA ARG A 631 2.10 14.77 50.38
C ARG A 631 1.45 16.14 50.39
N ASP A 632 0.15 16.20 50.62
CA ASP A 632 -0.65 17.42 50.52
C ASP A 632 -1.06 17.95 51.90
N LYS A 633 -0.81 17.18 52.97
CA LYS A 633 -1.18 17.51 54.35
C LYS A 633 -0.51 18.81 54.83
N LEU A 634 0.78 19.03 54.53
CA LEU A 634 1.50 20.26 54.93
C LEU A 634 0.76 21.53 54.49
N ALA A 635 0.32 21.58 53.23
CA ALA A 635 -0.38 22.74 52.69
C ALA A 635 -1.78 22.95 53.30
N VAL A 636 -2.46 21.88 53.75
CA VAL A 636 -3.74 22.00 54.45
C VAL A 636 -3.53 22.52 55.86
N TYR A 637 -2.52 22.00 56.57
CA TYR A 637 -2.15 22.47 57.91
C TYR A 637 -1.62 23.90 57.91
N ASP A 638 -0.92 24.33 56.86
CA ASP A 638 -0.47 25.73 56.70
C ASP A 638 -1.66 26.68 56.65
N VAL A 639 -2.69 26.31 55.87
CA VAL A 639 -3.94 27.09 55.79
C VAL A 639 -4.70 27.00 57.11
N TYR A 640 -4.75 25.82 57.74
CA TYR A 640 -5.43 25.62 59.01
C TYR A 640 -4.81 26.47 60.14
N ALA A 641 -3.49 26.44 60.30
CA ALA A 641 -2.78 27.21 61.31
C ALA A 641 -2.90 28.73 61.09
N ALA A 642 -2.78 29.20 59.84
CA ALA A 642 -2.96 30.60 59.51
C ALA A 642 -4.38 31.10 59.83
N ARG A 643 -5.40 30.28 59.57
CA ARG A 643 -6.81 30.61 59.84
C ARG A 643 -7.16 30.46 61.33
N ALA A 644 -6.59 29.49 62.03
CA ALA A 644 -6.69 29.34 63.48
C ALA A 644 -6.20 30.60 64.21
N ALA A 645 -5.03 31.10 63.79
CA ALA A 645 -4.43 32.31 64.34
C ALA A 645 -5.31 33.54 64.08
N ALA A 646 -5.91 33.64 62.89
CA ALA A 646 -6.76 34.78 62.52
C ALA A 646 -8.11 34.81 63.27
N LEU A 647 -8.74 33.66 63.52
CA LEU A 647 -10.10 33.60 64.08
C LEU A 647 -10.13 33.46 65.62
N PHE A 648 -9.18 32.72 66.20
CA PHE A 648 -9.21 32.34 67.62
C PHE A 648 -7.91 32.68 68.39
N GLY A 649 -6.93 33.27 67.71
CA GLY A 649 -5.66 33.67 68.30
C GLY A 649 -4.72 32.50 68.61
N ALA A 650 -3.74 32.76 69.46
CA ALA A 650 -2.63 31.84 69.72
C ALA A 650 -3.05 30.50 70.37
N LEU A 651 -4.04 30.51 71.28
CA LEU A 651 -4.44 29.32 72.05
C LEU A 651 -4.92 28.16 71.16
N ARG A 652 -5.79 28.41 70.18
CA ARG A 652 -6.22 27.37 69.25
C ARG A 652 -5.12 26.97 68.28
N THR A 653 -4.28 27.92 67.87
CA THR A 653 -3.12 27.61 67.02
C THR A 653 -2.16 26.63 67.71
N ARG A 654 -1.97 26.72 69.03
CA ARG A 654 -1.22 25.74 69.83
C ARG A 654 -1.84 24.34 69.76
N GLU A 655 -3.16 24.24 69.91
CA GLU A 655 -3.88 22.96 69.82
C GLU A 655 -3.73 22.32 68.42
N VAL A 656 -3.78 23.14 67.36
CA VAL A 656 -3.55 22.67 65.98
C VAL A 656 -2.15 22.09 65.82
N TYR A 657 -1.12 22.79 66.27
CA TYR A 657 0.26 22.29 66.19
C TYR A 657 0.47 21.03 67.04
N HIS A 658 -0.12 20.98 68.24
CA HIS A 658 -0.11 19.77 69.06
C HIS A 658 -0.78 18.58 68.37
N HIS A 659 -1.91 18.81 67.69
CA HIS A 659 -2.61 17.78 66.94
C HIS A 659 -1.77 17.28 65.76
N VAL A 660 -1.10 18.18 65.01
CA VAL A 660 -0.19 17.80 63.92
C VAL A 660 0.91 16.88 64.42
N ILE A 661 1.58 17.25 65.52
CA ILE A 661 2.68 16.47 66.11
C ILE A 661 2.20 15.12 66.63
N SER A 662 1.01 15.08 67.25
CA SER A 662 0.44 13.85 67.81
C SER A 662 -0.02 12.86 66.74
N SER A 663 -0.45 13.35 65.58
CA SER A 663 -0.96 12.50 64.49
C SER A 663 0.13 11.66 63.81
N GLY A 664 1.39 12.11 63.79
CA GLY A 664 2.54 11.33 63.27
C GLY A 664 2.51 11.00 61.77
N ASP A 665 1.54 11.52 61.01
CA ASP A 665 1.26 11.12 59.62
C ASP A 665 2.05 11.89 58.54
N LEU A 666 2.88 12.85 58.95
CA LEU A 666 3.66 13.70 58.04
C LEU A 666 5.04 13.10 57.75
N PRO A 667 5.58 13.28 56.53
CA PRO A 667 7.00 13.06 56.25
C PRO A 667 7.89 13.87 57.20
N ASN A 668 9.05 13.32 57.57
CA ASN A 668 9.97 13.92 58.54
C ASN A 668 10.44 15.35 58.17
N GLU A 669 10.48 15.70 56.88
CA GLU A 669 10.80 17.05 56.40
C GLU A 669 9.65 18.05 56.67
N ASP A 670 8.41 17.63 56.45
CA ASP A 670 7.21 18.44 56.60
C ASP A 670 6.88 18.66 58.08
N ALA A 671 7.04 17.61 58.91
CA ALA A 671 6.87 17.68 60.36
C ALA A 671 7.84 18.69 61.01
N ARG A 672 9.07 18.77 60.50
CA ARG A 672 10.08 19.76 60.94
C ARG A 672 9.67 21.19 60.59
N THR A 673 9.19 21.40 59.38
CA THR A 673 8.74 22.75 58.97
C THR A 673 7.62 23.26 59.89
N MET A 674 6.73 22.36 60.34
CA MET A 674 5.67 22.70 61.29
C MET A 674 6.17 22.93 62.71
N CYS A 675 7.09 22.11 63.21
CA CYS A 675 7.63 22.25 64.55
C CYS A 675 8.48 23.54 64.72
N VAL A 676 9.25 23.94 63.70
CA VAL A 676 9.94 25.25 63.69
C VAL A 676 8.93 26.41 63.78
N ARG A 677 7.82 26.35 63.03
CA ARG A 677 6.77 27.38 63.07
C ARG A 677 6.03 27.39 64.41
N PHE A 678 5.86 26.22 65.03
CA PHE A 678 5.29 26.13 66.37
C PHE A 678 6.23 26.72 67.43
N ALA A 679 7.53 26.44 67.33
CA ALA A 679 8.54 27.05 68.19
C ALA A 679 8.58 28.57 68.04
N ASP A 680 8.46 29.10 66.81
CA ASP A 680 8.37 30.55 66.58
C ASP A 680 7.11 31.18 67.21
N LEU A 681 5.97 30.49 67.16
CA LEU A 681 4.74 30.93 67.85
C LEU A 681 4.95 30.96 69.38
N GLU A 682 5.55 29.91 69.95
CA GLU A 682 5.81 29.83 71.39
C GLU A 682 6.82 30.88 71.86
N THR A 683 7.89 31.13 71.09
CA THR A 683 8.82 32.23 71.35
C THR A 683 8.12 33.58 71.26
N GLY A 684 7.19 33.77 70.32
CA GLY A 684 6.36 34.98 70.21
C GLY A 684 5.40 35.20 71.38
N LEU A 685 5.01 34.12 72.07
CA LEU A 685 4.16 34.15 73.27
C LEU A 685 4.95 34.19 74.58
N GLY A 686 6.28 34.04 74.53
CA GLY A 686 7.18 34.07 75.68
C GLY A 686 7.46 32.71 76.35
N GLU A 687 6.94 31.59 75.83
CA GLU A 687 7.10 30.24 76.39
C GLU A 687 8.37 29.56 75.84
N VAL A 688 9.52 30.02 76.31
CA VAL A 688 10.85 29.61 75.82
C VAL A 688 11.14 28.13 76.09
N GLU A 689 10.62 27.57 77.19
CA GLU A 689 10.83 26.18 77.57
C GLU A 689 10.08 25.21 76.64
N SER A 690 8.86 25.57 76.25
CA SER A 690 8.06 24.84 75.26
C SER A 690 8.74 24.87 73.89
N ALA A 691 9.22 26.04 73.45
CA ALA A 691 10.02 26.16 72.23
C ALA A 691 11.27 25.28 72.27
N ARG A 692 11.95 25.20 73.43
CA ARG A 692 13.12 24.32 73.60
C ARG A 692 12.78 22.84 73.48
N ALA A 693 11.68 22.41 74.09
CA ALA A 693 11.22 21.03 74.02
C ALA A 693 10.89 20.62 72.57
N LEU A 694 10.32 21.54 71.78
CA LEU A 694 9.99 21.30 70.37
C LEU A 694 11.22 21.11 69.50
N TYR A 695 12.18 22.02 69.58
CA TYR A 695 13.44 21.88 68.84
C TYR A 695 14.24 20.63 69.29
N ALA A 696 14.15 20.23 70.56
CA ALA A 696 14.75 18.98 71.05
C ALA A 696 14.06 17.74 70.45
N TYR A 697 12.73 17.78 70.29
CA TYR A 697 11.96 16.78 69.57
C TYR A 697 12.38 16.72 68.09
N GLU A 698 12.54 17.86 67.42
CA GLU A 698 12.98 17.95 66.01
C GLU A 698 14.42 17.46 65.78
N ALA A 699 15.30 17.65 66.76
CA ALA A 699 16.69 17.16 66.71
C ALA A 699 16.75 15.62 66.64
N GLY A 700 15.73 14.92 67.15
CA GLY A 700 15.61 13.46 67.05
C GLY A 700 15.40 12.92 65.63
N PHE A 701 14.92 13.76 64.70
CA PHE A 701 14.58 13.38 63.32
C PHE A 701 15.51 13.97 62.25
N SER A 702 16.56 14.71 62.66
CA SER A 702 17.31 15.60 61.78
C SER A 702 18.79 15.26 61.69
N ASP A 703 19.27 14.87 60.50
CA ASP A 703 20.70 14.70 60.27
C ASP A 703 21.45 16.05 60.31
N PRO A 704 22.57 16.16 61.05
CA PRO A 704 23.32 17.41 61.19
C PRO A 704 23.86 18.02 59.88
N GLY A 705 24.03 17.20 58.83
CA GLY A 705 24.60 17.63 57.55
C GLY A 705 23.59 18.18 56.53
N ALA A 706 22.31 17.84 56.63
CA ALA A 706 21.32 18.17 55.60
C ALA A 706 20.69 19.57 55.76
N HIS A 707 20.60 20.12 56.99
CA HIS A 707 19.90 21.38 57.26
C HIS A 707 20.65 22.31 58.25
N PRO A 708 21.62 23.10 57.79
CA PRO A 708 22.44 23.98 58.65
C PRO A 708 21.70 25.22 59.19
N GLU A 709 20.55 25.61 58.61
CA GLU A 709 19.75 26.75 59.08
C GLU A 709 18.99 26.45 60.37
N PHE A 710 18.49 25.22 60.51
CA PHE A 710 17.83 24.74 61.71
C PHE A 710 18.76 24.80 62.93
N TRP A 711 19.96 24.23 62.81
CA TRP A 711 20.94 24.23 63.89
C TRP A 711 21.42 25.64 64.24
N ARG A 712 21.47 26.56 63.27
CA ARG A 712 21.73 27.99 63.53
C ARG A 712 20.60 28.64 64.33
N ARG A 713 19.33 28.33 64.03
CA ARG A 713 18.17 28.86 64.76
C ARG A 713 18.10 28.31 66.20
N TRP A 714 18.34 27.01 66.38
CA TRP A 714 18.46 26.37 67.69
C TRP A 714 19.58 26.97 68.55
N THR A 715 20.77 27.13 67.99
CA THR A 715 21.92 27.73 68.70
C THR A 715 21.71 29.21 68.99
N GLY A 716 21.04 29.95 68.10
CA GLY A 716 20.59 31.32 68.34
C GLY A 716 19.62 31.44 69.51
N HIS A 717 18.60 30.58 69.58
CA HIS A 717 17.63 30.54 70.68
C HIS A 717 18.28 30.13 72.01
N ALA A 718 19.23 29.18 71.98
CA ALA A 718 20.04 28.82 73.14
C ALA A 718 20.97 29.97 73.60
N GLY A 719 21.47 30.79 72.66
CA GLY A 719 22.35 31.93 72.94
C GLY A 719 21.67 33.13 73.59
N VAL A 720 20.44 33.48 73.17
CA VAL A 720 19.68 34.64 73.68
C VAL A 720 19.24 34.46 75.15
N HIS A 721 19.04 33.22 75.60
CA HIS A 721 18.58 32.90 76.95
C HIS A 721 19.67 32.26 77.84
N ALA A 722 20.88 32.06 77.33
CA ALA A 722 22.03 31.62 78.13
C ALA A 722 22.50 32.69 79.13
N THR A 723 21.95 33.90 79.08
CA THR A 723 22.25 34.99 80.02
C THR A 723 21.55 34.87 81.37
N GLU A 724 20.55 34.00 81.55
CA GLU A 724 19.89 33.84 82.87
C GLU A 724 20.16 32.51 83.59
N ILE A 725 20.76 31.51 82.95
CA ILE A 725 21.26 30.31 83.67
C ILE A 725 22.61 29.89 83.07
N GLY A 726 23.66 30.60 83.48
CA GLY A 726 25.02 30.15 83.28
C GLY A 726 25.25 28.87 84.08
N THR A 727 25.32 27.72 83.40
CA THR A 727 26.09 26.48 83.74
C THR A 727 25.49 25.19 83.14
N MET A 728 25.28 25.11 81.82
CA MET A 728 25.18 23.79 81.14
C MET A 728 25.87 23.74 79.78
N LYS A 729 26.87 24.61 79.53
CA LYS A 729 27.88 24.35 78.51
C LYS A 729 28.88 23.33 79.06
N LYS A 730 28.60 22.04 78.85
CA LYS A 730 29.55 20.91 78.65
C LYS A 730 28.87 19.58 79.00
N ARG A 731 28.22 18.93 78.03
CA ARG A 731 28.23 17.46 77.87
C ARG A 731 28.19 17.11 76.39
N PRO A 732 29.33 16.72 75.78
CA PRO A 732 29.34 15.93 74.57
C PRO A 732 29.13 14.46 74.97
N CYS A 733 28.03 13.84 74.57
CA CYS A 733 27.84 12.40 74.73
C CYS A 733 28.23 11.69 73.43
N THR A 734 29.53 11.45 73.29
CA THR A 734 30.05 10.22 72.69
C THR A 734 29.60 9.05 73.56
N GLY A 735 28.87 8.09 72.98
CA GLY A 735 28.48 6.89 73.71
C GLY A 735 27.50 5.99 72.96
N GLN A 736 27.82 5.57 71.73
CA GLN A 736 27.46 4.27 71.16
C GLN A 736 28.09 4.12 69.77
N GLN A 737 29.41 3.95 69.77
CA GLN A 737 30.12 3.18 68.75
C GLN A 737 30.88 2.11 69.51
N VAL A 738 30.44 0.86 69.44
CA VAL A 738 31.23 -0.33 69.12
C VAL A 738 30.22 -1.50 69.07
N GLU A 739 29.75 -1.81 67.87
CA GLU A 739 29.59 -3.19 67.39
C GLU A 739 29.46 -3.11 65.88
N ASP A 740 30.57 -2.76 65.24
CA ASP A 740 30.70 -2.80 63.80
C ASP A 740 32.02 -3.49 63.47
N ARG A 741 31.96 -4.81 63.27
CA ARG A 741 32.89 -5.58 62.44
C ARG A 741 32.29 -6.93 62.08
N GLY A 742 31.81 -7.00 60.84
CA GLY A 742 31.91 -8.20 60.02
C GLY A 742 30.62 -9.01 59.89
N THR A 743 29.87 -8.75 58.82
CA THR A 743 29.59 -9.77 57.79
C THR A 743 28.88 -9.12 56.59
N LEU A 744 29.67 -8.86 55.55
CA LEU A 744 29.19 -8.92 54.18
C LEU A 744 28.83 -10.39 53.88
N GLN A 745 27.59 -10.66 53.46
CA GLN A 745 27.27 -11.67 52.43
C GLN A 745 25.78 -11.58 51.99
N PRO A 746 25.39 -12.17 50.84
CA PRO A 746 25.02 -11.40 49.66
C PRO A 746 23.57 -11.64 49.20
N GLU A 747 23.24 -11.05 48.05
CA GLU A 747 22.15 -11.38 47.14
C GLU A 747 21.41 -12.70 47.42
N CYS A 748 20.09 -12.61 47.63
CA CYS A 748 19.18 -13.70 47.29
C CYS A 748 18.10 -13.19 46.33
N LYS A 749 18.33 -13.44 45.05
CA LYS A 749 17.33 -13.43 44.00
C LYS A 749 16.19 -14.38 44.37
N ARG A 750 14.97 -13.86 44.44
CA ARG A 750 13.77 -14.54 43.93
C ARG A 750 12.94 -13.55 43.13
N THR A 751 13.21 -13.54 41.83
CA THR A 751 12.19 -13.51 40.78
C THR A 751 11.06 -14.49 41.16
N ARG A 752 9.77 -14.28 40.95
CA ARG A 752 8.99 -13.89 39.74
C ARG A 752 7.51 -13.96 40.25
N VAL A 753 6.50 -13.22 39.81
CA VAL A 753 5.84 -13.21 38.49
C VAL A 753 4.83 -12.05 38.50
N ALA A 754 4.66 -11.44 37.32
CA ALA A 754 3.61 -10.51 36.93
C ALA A 754 2.21 -10.78 37.51
N TYR A 755 1.52 -9.73 37.95
CA TYR A 755 0.43 -9.07 37.21
C TYR A 755 0.28 -7.62 37.69
#